data_AF-A0A1Q7Q2J9-F1
#
_entry.id   AF-A0A1Q7Q2J9-F1
#
_cell.length_a   1.000
_cell.length_b   1.000
_cell.length_c   1.000
_cell.angle_alpha   90.00
_cell.angle_beta   90.00
_cell.angle_gamma   90.00
#
_symmetry.space_group_name_H-M   'P 1'
#
loop_
_entity.id
_entity.type
_entity.pdbx_description
1 polymer ?
#
loop_
_entity_poly.entity_id
_entity_poly.type
_entity_poly.pdbx_seq_one_letter_code
_entity_poly.pdbx_strand_id
1 'polypeptide(L)'
;SLSVLPALLNLAPGAPPVAQDLLEVMVEPFALGADLRPLARIPAGEYQLVVIQRSGQFWTLPNQLGDPANAGTPYFAASQAQGVTIAPLGTRPANSLSGTVVWTGGTSTASGNIVVQAYRDDPYDPPPPLGTAQPVRVQIVPASAAVPDARGFRAAYRIGGLPPGSYIVQALDDVDGNFSPFNLLRTPTDGDLVGAVLEPGSGMPASVMVNGDVAGKDVTLAQRLSSDPPAFEIDPSTPARMPADQVTPVRFSLRAKSLSFPAGKAPAPQFAVQLVRDSAGAAVDADHDGLPDVWPRVFLVRLDPSDPSGLTQYLSPDLRTTRTQVIAAAVDPTPFLPALEPQPGGNSPPVLTRRLDIIVQPAMFDASTPGAPPQRLPSLQPGAYRIVLLSQTGQVWQIPNEAGSAALDPTVVCATAPCAPGTVQTQSQSGAFQVLAPAHAAYTGGIAGSLTVAGAPAIAAAYVFAYAMDEQPPFGLPVSADFHLGTEFQGGAVGFTLPNLPSGDYLVSAVVDTRGDFAATPAVFAMAPGAGSLVAAPSIASVGTTFTALDLTAATAMPPRPAFQLGGTASGADLDLPFNGGALASMQIELMAILDAEVAALRPDTSAALALACSGSGKPDVGSVSIELIKVGDAAGLAPELDSSGKATALSGSLDSTQFSSTSCTPGGHYAATGSLSVFVQKASSAKVNLLDPRVAPVPVPLVPGRYSLAITSAAKQVWRVPNELQLGLLDPAGLLATPAATQSLLRPQQVAVNVSP
;
A
#
# COMPACT_ATOMS: atom_id res chain seq x y z
N SER A 1 2.31 46.61 25.31
CA SER A 1 1.40 45.48 25.60
C SER A 1 2.18 44.21 25.39
N LEU A 2 2.09 43.24 26.29
CA LEU A 2 2.79 41.95 26.15
C LEU A 2 1.94 41.03 25.27
N SER A 3 2.51 40.57 24.16
CA SER A 3 1.91 39.53 23.32
C SER A 3 2.49 38.19 23.75
N VAL A 4 1.63 37.20 23.93
CA VAL A 4 2.03 35.88 24.42
C VAL A 4 1.93 34.87 23.28
N LEU A 5 2.98 34.07 23.11
CA LEU A 5 2.96 32.87 22.29
C LEU A 5 2.56 31.70 23.20
N PRO A 6 1.41 31.05 22.98
CA PRO A 6 1.06 29.88 23.76
C PRO A 6 2.04 28.75 23.44
N ALA A 7 2.49 28.07 24.50
CA ALA A 7 3.34 26.90 24.41
C ALA A 7 2.82 25.86 25.40
N LEU A 8 2.67 24.61 24.95
CA LEU A 8 2.20 23.52 25.79
C LEU A 8 3.36 22.58 26.16
N LEU A 9 3.34 22.15 27.41
CA LEU A 9 4.15 21.09 27.95
C LEU A 9 3.27 19.84 28.02
N ASN A 10 3.61 18.82 27.23
CA ASN A 10 2.74 17.66 27.05
C ASN A 10 2.92 16.67 28.22
N LEU A 11 2.24 16.92 29.34
CA LEU A 11 2.24 16.06 30.52
C LEU A 11 0.80 15.63 30.86
N ALA A 12 0.62 14.38 31.27
CA ALA A 12 -0.68 13.89 31.71
C ALA A 12 -1.19 14.69 32.94
N PRO A 13 -2.50 14.98 33.04
CA PRO A 13 -3.07 15.66 34.20
C PRO A 13 -2.74 14.91 35.50
N GLY A 14 -2.00 15.56 36.41
CA GLY A 14 -1.64 14.99 37.71
C GLY A 14 -0.34 14.18 37.75
N ALA A 15 0.45 14.13 36.66
CA ALA A 15 1.76 13.50 36.66
C ALA A 15 2.69 14.14 37.73
N PRO A 16 3.48 13.34 38.48
CA PRO A 16 4.52 13.87 39.34
C PRO A 16 5.55 14.64 38.50
N PRO A 17 6.15 15.72 39.02
CA PRO A 17 7.16 16.48 38.29
C PRO A 17 8.35 15.58 37.96
N VAL A 18 8.59 15.35 36.67
CA VAL A 18 9.77 14.64 36.17
C VAL A 18 10.86 15.68 35.91
N ALA A 19 12.02 15.52 36.53
CA ALA A 19 13.18 16.32 36.22
C ALA A 19 13.74 15.83 34.87
N GLN A 20 13.49 16.58 33.80
CA GLN A 20 14.09 16.36 32.50
C GLN A 20 15.16 17.41 32.24
N ASP A 21 16.30 16.97 31.71
CA ASP A 21 17.39 17.86 31.30
C ASP A 21 17.12 18.53 29.94
N LEU A 22 16.11 18.04 29.21
CA LEU A 22 15.64 18.57 27.93
C LEU A 22 14.12 18.70 27.94
N LEU A 23 13.60 19.88 27.59
CA LEU A 23 12.17 20.17 27.43
C LEU A 23 11.91 20.56 25.98
N GLU A 24 11.18 19.74 25.23
CA GLU A 24 10.65 20.16 23.94
C GLU A 24 9.44 21.07 24.14
N VAL A 25 9.48 22.23 23.49
CA VAL A 25 8.45 23.28 23.58
C VAL A 25 7.87 23.50 22.19
N MET A 26 6.59 23.16 22.01
CA MET A 26 5.87 23.47 20.78
C MET A 26 5.19 24.83 20.89
N VAL A 27 5.28 25.62 19.83
CA VAL A 27 4.74 26.99 19.77
C VAL A 27 3.57 27.03 18.80
N GLU A 28 2.43 27.57 19.23
CA GLU A 28 1.26 27.72 18.35
C GLU A 28 1.50 28.77 17.26
N PRO A 29 0.94 28.58 16.05
CA PRO A 29 1.07 29.55 14.95
C PRO A 29 0.15 30.78 15.13
N PHE A 30 -0.15 31.19 16.36
CA PHE A 30 -0.86 32.42 16.67
C PHE A 30 -0.35 33.04 17.99
N ALA A 31 -0.65 34.32 18.21
CA ALA A 31 -0.30 35.03 19.43
C ALA A 31 -1.56 35.57 20.11
N LEU A 32 -1.53 35.70 21.43
CA LEU A 32 -2.60 36.30 22.22
C LEU A 32 -2.22 37.73 22.65
N GLY A 33 -3.23 38.60 22.67
CA GLY A 33 -3.15 39.91 23.30
C GLY A 33 -3.18 39.81 24.82
N ALA A 34 -2.99 40.95 25.51
CA ALA A 34 -3.08 41.02 26.97
C ALA A 34 -4.50 40.69 27.51
N ASP A 35 -5.51 40.75 26.65
CA ASP A 35 -6.89 40.37 26.89
C ASP A 35 -7.18 38.89 26.59
N LEU A 36 -6.12 38.11 26.31
CA LEU A 36 -6.18 36.70 25.90
C LEU A 36 -6.97 36.46 24.61
N ARG A 37 -7.16 37.51 23.79
CA ARG A 37 -7.77 37.35 22.46
C ARG A 37 -6.70 37.08 21.40
N PRO A 38 -6.96 36.22 20.41
CA PRO A 38 -6.05 36.02 19.29
C PRO A 38 -5.74 37.32 18.57
N LEU A 39 -4.46 37.57 18.36
CA LEU A 39 -3.97 38.64 17.51
C LEU A 39 -4.08 38.22 16.05
N ALA A 40 -4.36 39.18 15.17
CA ALA A 40 -4.39 38.94 13.73
C ALA A 40 -3.04 38.47 13.15
N ARG A 41 -1.93 38.65 13.90
CA ARG A 41 -0.59 38.19 13.54
C ARG A 41 0.27 38.04 14.80
N ILE A 42 1.26 37.17 14.74
CA ILE A 42 2.37 37.14 15.72
C ILE A 42 3.25 38.38 15.47
N PRO A 43 3.44 39.27 16.46
CA PRO A 43 4.40 40.36 16.34
C PRO A 43 5.82 39.87 16.03
N ALA A 44 6.56 40.59 15.20
CA ALA A 44 7.98 40.33 15.04
C ALA A 44 8.76 40.91 16.23
N GLY A 45 9.88 40.28 16.57
CA GLY A 45 10.76 40.72 17.64
C GLY A 45 11.34 39.56 18.44
N GLU A 46 12.08 39.91 19.48
CA GLU A 46 12.53 38.95 20.48
C GLU A 46 11.44 38.69 21.51
N TYR A 47 11.21 37.42 21.77
CA TYR A 47 10.28 36.93 22.76
C TYR A 47 11.06 36.34 23.93
N GLN A 48 10.60 36.70 25.12
CA GLN A 48 11.03 36.05 26.34
C GLN A 48 10.28 34.73 26.50
N LEU A 49 11.01 33.63 26.65
CA LEU A 49 10.44 32.38 27.10
C LEU A 49 10.16 32.50 28.61
N VAL A 50 8.94 32.22 29.02
CA VAL A 50 8.54 32.17 30.44
C VAL A 50 8.12 30.75 30.76
N VAL A 51 8.87 30.07 31.62
CA VAL A 51 8.55 28.73 32.11
C VAL A 51 7.90 28.90 33.46
N ILE A 52 6.65 28.48 33.61
CA ILE A 52 5.92 28.53 34.90
C ILE A 52 5.65 27.11 35.35
N GLN A 53 6.19 26.74 36.51
CA GLN A 53 5.94 25.47 37.15
C GLN A 53 4.66 25.52 37.99
N ARG A 54 4.02 24.36 38.19
CA ARG A 54 2.86 24.21 39.08
C ARG A 54 3.13 24.70 40.51
N SER A 55 4.38 24.65 40.96
CA SER A 55 4.82 25.18 42.27
C SER A 55 4.69 26.70 42.38
N GLY A 56 4.45 27.41 41.28
CA GLY A 56 4.52 28.87 41.20
C GLY A 56 5.94 29.40 40.98
N GLN A 57 6.95 28.52 40.92
CA GLN A 57 8.27 28.92 40.44
C GLN A 57 8.20 29.24 38.96
N PHE A 58 8.83 30.33 38.55
CA PHE A 58 8.94 30.68 37.14
C PHE A 58 10.36 31.12 36.81
N TRP A 59 10.80 30.76 35.62
CA TRP A 59 12.10 31.16 35.08
C TRP A 59 11.88 31.81 33.73
N THR A 60 12.79 32.69 33.33
CA THR A 60 12.72 33.34 32.03
C THR A 60 14.01 33.16 31.25
N LEU A 61 13.90 33.22 29.92
CA LEU A 61 15.01 33.34 29.00
C LEU A 61 14.67 34.44 27.97
N PRO A 62 15.49 35.51 27.83
CA PRO A 62 16.70 35.76 28.61
C PRO A 62 16.40 36.14 30.09
N ASN A 63 17.40 35.92 30.96
CA ASN A 63 17.39 36.37 32.37
C ASN A 63 18.72 37.02 32.79
N GLN A 64 18.81 37.43 34.06
CA GLN A 64 19.95 38.19 34.63
C GLN A 64 21.29 37.45 34.53
N LEU A 65 21.29 36.11 34.49
CA LEU A 65 22.50 35.31 34.34
C LEU A 65 23.06 35.39 32.91
N GLY A 66 22.22 35.75 31.93
CA GLY A 66 22.62 35.98 30.55
C GLY A 66 23.12 37.40 30.27
N ASP A 67 23.07 38.31 31.25
CA ASP A 67 23.45 39.70 31.04
C ASP A 67 24.97 39.81 30.73
N PRO A 68 25.36 40.35 29.56
CA PRO A 68 26.78 40.55 29.22
C PRO A 68 27.54 41.39 30.24
N ALA A 69 26.86 42.25 31.02
CA ALA A 69 27.48 43.01 32.12
C ALA A 69 28.06 42.12 33.21
N ASN A 70 27.59 40.87 33.33
CA ASN A 70 28.09 39.88 34.29
C ASN A 70 29.22 39.00 33.73
N ALA A 71 29.63 39.21 32.46
CA ALA A 71 30.66 38.40 31.82
C ALA A 71 31.96 38.33 32.64
N GLY A 72 32.46 37.10 32.87
CA GLY A 72 33.65 36.85 33.69
C GLY A 72 33.37 36.68 35.19
N THR A 73 32.12 36.78 35.64
CA THR A 73 31.71 36.44 37.01
C THR A 73 31.16 35.00 37.08
N PRO A 74 31.12 34.37 38.27
CA PRO A 74 30.46 33.08 38.46
C PRO A 74 28.93 33.13 38.28
N TYR A 75 28.35 34.32 38.10
CA TYR A 75 26.91 34.54 37.89
C TYR A 75 26.56 34.74 36.40
N PHE A 76 27.48 34.47 35.49
CA PHE A 76 27.25 34.58 34.05
C PHE A 76 27.19 33.21 33.38
N ALA A 77 26.11 33.01 32.63
CA ALA A 77 25.91 31.85 31.78
C ALA A 77 25.35 32.32 30.43
N ALA A 78 26.16 32.24 29.37
CA ALA A 78 25.77 32.72 28.04
C ALA A 78 24.52 32.02 27.47
N SER A 79 24.26 30.77 27.86
CA SER A 79 23.01 30.06 27.51
C SER A 79 21.75 30.73 28.09
N GLN A 80 21.88 31.50 29.17
CA GLN A 80 20.78 32.21 29.82
C GLN A 80 20.43 33.54 29.14
N ALA A 81 21.19 33.93 28.10
CA ALA A 81 20.93 35.11 27.27
C ALA A 81 20.06 34.80 26.04
N GLN A 82 19.71 33.53 25.82
CA GLN A 82 18.98 33.11 24.64
C GLN A 82 17.51 33.56 24.71
N GLY A 83 16.96 33.97 23.57
CA GLY A 83 15.55 34.33 23.41
C GLY A 83 15.00 33.75 22.11
N VAL A 84 13.68 33.74 21.97
CA VAL A 84 13.03 33.29 20.73
C VAL A 84 12.88 34.48 19.80
N THR A 85 13.60 34.50 18.69
CA THR A 85 13.46 35.57 17.70
C THR A 85 12.38 35.19 16.69
N ILE A 86 11.26 35.91 16.71
CA ILE A 86 10.32 35.90 15.61
C ILE A 86 10.82 36.92 14.60
N ALA A 87 11.44 36.41 13.53
CA ALA A 87 11.98 37.25 12.48
C ALA A 87 10.89 38.21 11.96
N PRO A 88 11.23 39.48 11.65
CA PRO A 88 10.39 40.33 10.82
C PRO A 88 10.00 39.54 9.59
N LEU A 89 8.72 39.63 9.20
CA LEU A 89 8.28 39.08 7.92
C LEU A 89 9.22 39.60 6.83
N GLY A 90 10.11 38.75 6.32
CA GLY A 90 10.78 39.00 5.05
C GLY A 90 9.70 39.34 4.03
N THR A 91 9.97 40.26 3.10
CA THR A 91 8.98 40.81 2.15
C THR A 91 8.03 39.71 1.70
N ARG A 92 6.83 39.69 2.30
CA ARG A 92 5.85 38.65 2.03
C ARG A 92 5.52 38.80 0.55
N PRO A 93 5.36 37.70 -0.20
CA PRO A 93 4.49 37.76 -1.36
C PRO A 93 3.20 38.47 -0.92
N ALA A 94 2.84 39.56 -1.59
CA ALA A 94 1.72 40.42 -1.19
C ALA A 94 0.36 39.73 -1.35
N ASN A 95 0.34 38.46 -1.76
CA ASN A 95 -0.85 37.76 -2.17
C ASN A 95 -1.55 37.13 -0.97
N SER A 96 -2.87 37.05 -1.08
CA SER A 96 -3.71 36.41 -0.09
C SER A 96 -4.89 35.72 -0.75
N LEU A 97 -5.50 34.81 -0.01
CA LEU A 97 -6.71 34.10 -0.39
C LEU A 97 -7.72 34.23 0.75
N SER A 98 -8.96 34.59 0.44
CA SER A 98 -10.02 34.82 1.42
C SER A 98 -11.39 34.36 0.94
N GLY A 99 -12.25 34.04 1.91
CA GLY A 99 -13.60 33.58 1.66
C GLY A 99 -14.33 33.27 2.97
N THR A 100 -15.39 32.48 2.86
CA THR A 100 -16.21 32.03 3.99
C THR A 100 -16.21 30.50 4.04
N VAL A 101 -15.94 29.93 5.21
CA VAL A 101 -16.21 28.52 5.50
C VAL A 101 -17.70 28.38 5.80
N VAL A 102 -18.36 27.40 5.18
CA VAL A 102 -19.81 27.20 5.27
C VAL A 102 -20.14 25.73 5.57
N TRP A 103 -21.02 25.53 6.55
CA TRP A 103 -21.71 24.25 6.82
C TRP A 103 -23.22 24.42 6.69
N THR A 104 -23.89 23.51 5.98
CA THR A 104 -25.35 23.55 5.78
C THR A 104 -26.06 22.23 6.14
N GLY A 105 -25.49 21.44 7.06
CA GLY A 105 -26.07 20.16 7.47
C GLY A 105 -26.94 20.20 8.72
N GLY A 106 -27.40 21.39 9.14
CA GLY A 106 -28.37 21.59 10.22
C GLY A 106 -27.84 22.39 11.41
N THR A 107 -28.77 22.99 12.16
CA THR A 107 -28.49 23.91 13.28
C THR A 107 -28.11 23.23 14.59
N SER A 108 -28.15 21.90 14.65
CA SER A 108 -27.79 21.12 15.85
C SER A 108 -26.29 20.95 16.04
N THR A 109 -25.49 21.25 15.01
CA THR A 109 -24.03 21.14 15.04
C THR A 109 -23.43 22.52 15.28
N ALA A 110 -22.77 22.69 16.42
CA ALA A 110 -21.93 23.86 16.67
C ALA A 110 -20.54 23.65 16.05
N SER A 111 -19.93 24.72 15.55
CA SER A 111 -18.53 24.68 15.08
C SER A 111 -17.56 24.79 16.26
N GLY A 112 -16.43 24.12 16.15
CA GLY A 112 -15.28 24.37 17.00
C GLY A 112 -14.22 25.17 16.28
N ASN A 113 -12.95 24.85 16.50
CA ASN A 113 -11.87 25.55 15.78
C ASN A 113 -11.77 25.02 14.35
N ILE A 114 -11.74 25.93 13.37
CA ILE A 114 -11.61 25.57 11.97
C ILE A 114 -10.17 25.80 11.52
N VAL A 115 -9.53 24.76 11.00
CA VAL A 115 -8.19 24.83 10.42
C VAL A 115 -8.33 24.92 8.91
N VAL A 116 -8.02 26.08 8.33
CA VAL A 116 -8.01 26.29 6.87
C VAL A 116 -6.59 26.18 6.33
N GLN A 117 -6.40 25.33 5.33
CA GLN A 117 -5.09 24.92 4.82
C GLN A 117 -4.99 25.22 3.33
N ALA A 118 -3.87 25.82 2.90
CA ALA A 118 -3.55 26.06 1.50
C ALA A 118 -2.36 25.18 1.07
N TYR A 119 -2.61 24.30 0.12
CA TYR A 119 -1.62 23.40 -0.49
C TYR A 119 -1.25 23.90 -1.88
N ARG A 120 -0.01 23.66 -2.34
CA ARG A 120 0.29 23.88 -3.76
C ARG A 120 -0.54 22.90 -4.57
N ASP A 121 -1.07 23.36 -5.69
CA ASP A 121 -1.67 22.49 -6.69
C ASP A 121 -0.55 21.85 -7.51
N ASP A 122 -0.01 20.75 -6.99
CA ASP A 122 1.05 19.95 -7.60
C ASP A 122 0.52 18.52 -7.86
N PRO A 123 0.44 18.05 -9.11
CA PRO A 123 -0.05 16.71 -9.41
C PRO A 123 0.87 15.60 -8.88
N TYR A 124 2.13 15.89 -8.57
CA TYR A 124 3.11 14.92 -8.07
C TYR A 124 3.31 14.98 -6.55
N ASP A 125 2.79 16.02 -5.90
CA ASP A 125 2.69 16.14 -4.44
C ASP A 125 1.30 16.68 -4.06
N PRO A 126 0.23 15.88 -4.29
CA PRO A 126 -1.13 16.34 -4.04
C PRO A 126 -1.47 16.32 -2.54
N PRO A 127 -2.40 17.18 -2.08
CA PRO A 127 -2.88 17.15 -0.71
C PRO A 127 -3.70 15.90 -0.39
N PRO A 128 -3.94 15.60 0.91
CA PRO A 128 -4.93 14.61 1.31
C PRO A 128 -6.29 14.85 0.63
N PRO A 129 -7.05 13.81 0.24
CA PRO A 129 -6.74 12.38 0.37
C PRO A 129 -5.82 11.82 -0.73
N LEU A 130 -5.47 12.58 -1.76
CA LEU A 130 -4.72 12.03 -2.89
C LEU A 130 -3.23 11.81 -2.59
N GLY A 131 -2.66 12.59 -1.68
CA GLY A 131 -1.28 12.46 -1.22
C GLY A 131 -1.06 13.02 0.17
N THR A 132 0.20 13.27 0.53
CA THR A 132 0.59 13.69 1.89
C THR A 132 1.26 15.06 1.92
N ALA A 133 1.00 15.88 0.89
CA ALA A 133 1.57 17.21 0.78
C ALA A 133 1.33 18.03 2.05
N GLN A 134 2.33 18.81 2.44
CA GLN A 134 2.18 19.71 3.58
C GLN A 134 1.55 21.04 3.14
N PRO A 135 0.71 21.67 3.99
CA PRO A 135 0.15 22.96 3.66
C PRO A 135 1.26 24.03 3.63
N VAL A 136 1.27 24.86 2.59
CA VAL A 136 2.16 26.02 2.45
C VAL A 136 1.87 27.05 3.54
N ARG A 137 0.59 27.20 3.88
CA ARG A 137 0.08 28.10 4.93
C ARG A 137 -1.17 27.50 5.56
N VAL A 138 -1.36 27.83 6.84
CA VAL A 138 -2.52 27.45 7.63
C VAL A 138 -3.09 28.71 8.28
N GLN A 139 -4.41 28.78 8.40
CA GLN A 139 -5.15 29.77 9.18
C GLN A 139 -6.07 29.04 10.16
N ILE A 140 -5.98 29.37 11.45
CA ILE A 140 -6.93 28.90 12.46
C ILE A 140 -8.03 29.94 12.62
N VAL A 141 -9.28 29.54 12.44
CA VAL A 141 -10.47 30.35 12.71
C VAL A 141 -11.06 29.83 14.02
N PRO A 142 -11.09 30.65 15.08
CA PRO A 142 -11.57 30.19 16.39
C PRO A 142 -13.08 29.93 16.34
N ALA A 143 -13.55 29.00 17.18
CA ALA A 143 -14.98 28.68 17.31
C ALA A 143 -15.87 29.92 17.52
N SER A 144 -15.38 30.92 18.25
CA SER A 144 -16.09 32.18 18.50
C SER A 144 -16.28 33.07 17.27
N ALA A 145 -15.55 32.80 16.17
CA ALA A 145 -15.71 33.50 14.90
C ALA A 145 -16.73 32.81 13.97
N ALA A 146 -17.19 31.60 14.30
CA ALA A 146 -18.28 30.94 13.58
C ALA A 146 -19.62 31.56 14.00
N VAL A 147 -20.37 32.05 13.01
CA VAL A 147 -21.69 32.66 13.20
C VAL A 147 -22.75 31.64 12.78
N PRO A 148 -23.58 31.15 13.71
CA PRO A 148 -24.70 30.26 13.38
C PRO A 148 -25.72 30.96 12.48
N ASP A 149 -26.35 30.20 11.59
CA ASP A 149 -27.46 30.64 10.76
C ASP A 149 -28.59 29.60 10.72
N ALA A 150 -29.64 29.86 9.94
CA ALA A 150 -30.81 28.97 9.87
C ALA A 150 -30.53 27.59 9.23
N ARG A 151 -29.35 27.38 8.62
CA ARG A 151 -28.97 26.14 7.92
C ARG A 151 -27.74 25.46 8.54
N GLY A 152 -26.97 26.16 9.36
CA GLY A 152 -25.76 25.67 10.02
C GLY A 152 -24.95 26.83 10.59
N PHE A 153 -23.75 27.07 10.05
CA PHE A 153 -22.89 28.18 10.46
C PHE A 153 -21.98 28.67 9.31
N ARG A 154 -21.45 29.87 9.48
CA ARG A 154 -20.49 30.50 8.55
C ARG A 154 -19.34 31.16 9.31
N ALA A 155 -18.11 31.05 8.80
CA ALA A 155 -16.94 31.68 9.41
C ALA A 155 -16.01 32.28 8.34
N ALA A 156 -15.66 33.56 8.47
CA ALA A 156 -14.77 34.22 7.52
C ALA A 156 -13.31 33.79 7.74
N TYR A 157 -12.56 33.61 6.66
CA TYR A 157 -11.13 33.28 6.71
C TYR A 157 -10.30 34.12 5.73
N ARG A 158 -9.01 34.29 6.05
CA ARG A 158 -8.01 34.90 5.15
C ARG A 158 -6.64 34.26 5.39
N ILE A 159 -6.07 33.65 4.35
CA ILE A 159 -4.69 33.15 4.32
C ILE A 159 -3.83 34.18 3.59
N GLY A 160 -2.87 34.79 4.30
CA GLY A 160 -1.95 35.78 3.71
C GLY A 160 -0.53 35.25 3.53
N GLY A 161 0.22 35.87 2.61
CA GLY A 161 1.64 35.56 2.41
C GLY A 161 1.88 34.30 1.58
N LEU A 162 0.99 34.05 0.62
CA LEU A 162 1.10 32.97 -0.35
C LEU A 162 1.99 33.42 -1.52
N PRO A 163 3.04 32.67 -1.87
CA PRO A 163 3.74 32.87 -3.14
C PRO A 163 2.77 32.91 -4.34
N PRO A 164 3.13 33.55 -5.46
CA PRO A 164 2.36 33.37 -6.69
C PRO A 164 2.29 31.89 -7.09
N GLY A 165 1.13 31.42 -7.52
CA GLY A 165 0.92 30.03 -7.96
C GLY A 165 -0.53 29.56 -7.81
N SER A 166 -0.76 28.30 -8.18
CA SER A 166 -2.06 27.63 -8.00
C SER A 166 -2.11 26.88 -6.68
N TYR A 167 -3.26 26.92 -6.02
CA TYR A 167 -3.47 26.35 -4.69
C TYR A 167 -4.76 25.55 -4.58
N ILE A 168 -4.71 24.45 -3.86
CA ILE A 168 -5.89 23.75 -3.34
C ILE A 168 -6.13 24.21 -1.90
N VAL A 169 -7.38 24.55 -1.56
CA VAL A 169 -7.74 25.05 -0.23
C VAL A 169 -8.73 24.12 0.43
N GLN A 170 -8.38 23.64 1.63
CA GLN A 170 -9.16 22.70 2.42
C GLN A 170 -9.43 23.27 3.81
N ALA A 171 -10.46 22.77 4.49
CA ALA A 171 -10.72 23.08 5.89
C ALA A 171 -11.19 21.87 6.68
N LEU A 172 -10.83 21.87 7.97
CA LEU A 172 -11.21 20.89 8.97
C LEU A 172 -11.86 21.64 10.13
N ASP A 173 -13.07 21.26 10.56
CA ASP A 173 -13.77 21.81 11.73
C ASP A 173 -13.80 20.78 12.85
N ASP A 174 -13.18 21.15 13.97
CA ASP A 174 -13.03 20.37 15.20
C ASP A 174 -14.30 20.48 16.05
N VAL A 175 -15.35 19.73 15.71
CA VAL A 175 -16.69 19.90 16.28
C VAL A 175 -16.72 19.57 17.77
N ASP A 176 -15.93 18.59 18.21
CA ASP A 176 -15.90 18.11 19.58
C ASP A 176 -14.74 18.70 20.43
N GLY A 177 -13.87 19.51 19.80
CA GLY A 177 -12.81 20.26 20.48
C GLY A 177 -11.59 19.40 20.83
N ASN A 178 -11.37 18.30 20.13
CA ASN A 178 -10.31 17.34 20.40
C ASN A 178 -9.06 17.51 19.50
N PHE A 179 -9.09 18.42 18.53
CA PHE A 179 -7.92 18.71 17.71
C PHE A 179 -6.80 19.27 18.57
N SER A 180 -5.58 18.85 18.26
CA SER A 180 -4.41 19.58 18.69
C SER A 180 -3.96 20.49 17.57
N PRO A 181 -3.93 21.81 17.78
CA PRO A 181 -3.36 22.74 16.80
C PRO A 181 -1.83 22.56 16.63
N PHE A 182 -1.20 21.71 17.45
CA PHE A 182 0.24 21.46 17.46
C PHE A 182 0.67 20.28 16.59
N ASN A 183 -0.19 19.27 16.43
CA ASN A 183 0.15 18.09 15.66
C ASN A 183 -0.84 18.00 14.50
N LEU A 184 -0.43 18.53 13.33
CA LEU A 184 -1.24 18.58 12.11
C LEU A 184 -1.58 17.18 11.56
N LEU A 185 -0.98 16.11 12.11
CA LEU A 185 -1.38 14.72 11.87
C LEU A 185 -2.49 14.23 12.81
N ARG A 186 -2.98 15.08 13.72
CA ARG A 186 -4.30 14.89 14.31
C ARG A 186 -5.34 15.20 13.26
N THR A 187 -5.64 14.14 12.55
CA THR A 187 -6.75 14.07 11.62
C THR A 187 -8.06 14.30 12.37
N PRO A 188 -9.08 14.79 11.68
CA PRO A 188 -10.40 14.83 12.26
C PRO A 188 -10.87 13.43 12.66
N THR A 189 -11.62 13.39 13.74
CA THR A 189 -12.19 12.20 14.38
C THR A 189 -13.65 12.01 14.00
N ASP A 190 -14.29 10.96 14.51
CA ASP A 190 -15.71 10.72 14.24
C ASP A 190 -16.58 11.93 14.63
N GLY A 191 -17.43 12.40 13.71
CA GLY A 191 -18.32 13.55 13.92
C GLY A 191 -17.78 14.90 13.43
N ASP A 192 -16.48 15.04 13.23
CA ASP A 192 -15.85 16.27 12.70
C ASP A 192 -16.20 16.52 11.23
N LEU A 193 -16.06 17.78 10.80
CA LEU A 193 -16.41 18.18 9.44
C LEU A 193 -15.17 18.50 8.60
N VAL A 194 -15.19 18.08 7.34
CA VAL A 194 -14.14 18.34 6.37
C VAL A 194 -14.70 18.93 5.08
N GLY A 195 -13.88 19.72 4.40
CA GLY A 195 -14.30 20.42 3.19
C GLY A 195 -13.17 21.06 2.40
N ALA A 196 -13.55 21.62 1.26
CA ALA A 196 -12.64 22.33 0.37
C ALA A 196 -13.34 23.48 -0.35
N VAL A 197 -12.57 24.35 -1.00
CA VAL A 197 -13.09 25.15 -2.10
C VAL A 197 -13.34 24.20 -3.26
N LEU A 198 -14.57 24.17 -3.78
CA LEU A 198 -14.99 23.18 -4.78
C LEU A 198 -15.13 23.79 -6.17
N GLU A 199 -14.83 23.00 -7.20
CA GLU A 199 -15.16 23.33 -8.58
C GLU A 199 -16.68 23.27 -8.78
N PRO A 200 -17.29 24.26 -9.46
CA PRO A 200 -18.73 24.28 -9.70
C PRO A 200 -19.21 23.03 -10.45
N GLY A 201 -20.10 22.26 -9.82
CA GLY A 201 -20.78 21.12 -10.43
C GLY A 201 -20.07 19.77 -10.37
N SER A 202 -18.77 19.72 -10.02
CA SER A 202 -18.02 18.45 -9.93
C SER A 202 -17.83 17.95 -8.49
N GLY A 203 -17.90 18.84 -7.49
CA GLY A 203 -17.62 18.49 -6.09
C GLY A 203 -16.16 18.18 -5.80
N MET A 204 -15.25 18.39 -6.76
CA MET A 204 -13.81 18.21 -6.60
C MET A 204 -13.16 19.48 -6.04
N PRO A 205 -12.04 19.40 -5.30
CA PRO A 205 -11.29 20.57 -4.89
C PRO A 205 -10.87 21.45 -6.08
N ALA A 206 -11.06 22.76 -5.96
CA ALA A 206 -10.75 23.74 -6.99
C ALA A 206 -9.30 24.21 -6.96
N SER A 207 -8.72 24.36 -8.14
CA SER A 207 -7.42 25.01 -8.32
C SER A 207 -7.60 26.53 -8.31
N VAL A 208 -7.05 27.19 -7.28
CA VAL A 208 -7.14 28.64 -7.13
C VAL A 208 -5.82 29.31 -7.50
N MET A 209 -5.82 30.00 -8.63
CA MET A 209 -4.69 30.85 -9.04
C MET A 209 -4.57 32.07 -8.12
N VAL A 210 -3.41 32.23 -7.48
CA VAL A 210 -3.06 33.34 -6.60
C VAL A 210 -1.94 34.15 -7.23
N ASN A 211 -2.26 35.37 -7.67
CA ASN A 211 -1.31 36.37 -8.18
C ASN A 211 -1.69 37.79 -7.70
N GLY A 212 -2.09 37.86 -6.42
CA GLY A 212 -2.60 39.06 -5.76
C GLY A 212 -3.55 38.68 -4.63
N ASP A 213 -4.38 39.63 -4.20
CA ASP A 213 -5.48 39.36 -3.26
C ASP A 213 -6.65 38.71 -3.98
N VAL A 214 -6.94 37.46 -3.63
CA VAL A 214 -8.05 36.65 -4.15
C VAL A 214 -9.13 36.54 -3.06
N ALA A 215 -10.36 36.90 -3.40
CA ALA A 215 -11.50 36.89 -2.48
C ALA A 215 -12.67 36.05 -3.05
N GLY A 216 -13.65 35.74 -2.19
CA GLY A 216 -14.85 35.00 -2.57
C GLY A 216 -14.62 33.52 -2.86
N LYS A 217 -13.56 32.93 -2.29
CA LYS A 217 -13.26 31.51 -2.39
C LYS A 217 -13.84 30.79 -1.18
N ASP A 218 -15.14 30.51 -1.23
CA ASP A 218 -15.83 29.88 -0.11
C ASP A 218 -15.46 28.40 0.01
N VAL A 219 -15.20 27.96 1.25
CA VAL A 219 -14.94 26.56 1.58
C VAL A 219 -16.25 25.92 2.00
N THR A 220 -16.62 24.81 1.36
CA THR A 220 -17.82 24.05 1.72
C THR A 220 -17.42 22.85 2.56
N LEU A 221 -17.83 22.83 3.83
CA LEU A 221 -17.76 21.64 4.68
C LEU A 221 -18.86 20.69 4.20
N ALA A 222 -18.48 19.67 3.44
CA ALA A 222 -19.42 18.80 2.73
C ALA A 222 -19.57 17.43 3.40
N GLN A 223 -18.61 17.03 4.22
CA GLN A 223 -18.54 15.69 4.77
C GLN A 223 -18.36 15.72 6.28
N ARG A 224 -19.17 14.92 6.97
CA ARG A 224 -18.96 14.52 8.36
C ARG A 224 -18.22 13.20 8.37
N LEU A 225 -17.16 13.10 9.17
CA LEU A 225 -16.45 11.85 9.34
C LEU A 225 -17.28 10.85 10.14
N SER A 226 -17.16 9.57 9.77
CA SER A 226 -17.97 8.46 10.31
C SER A 226 -17.15 7.45 11.13
N SER A 227 -15.86 7.73 11.35
CA SER A 227 -14.96 6.86 12.07
C SER A 227 -13.76 7.63 12.59
N ASP A 228 -13.26 7.22 13.75
CA ASP A 228 -11.96 7.66 14.25
C ASP A 228 -10.86 7.28 13.26
N PRO A 229 -9.76 8.06 13.19
CA PRO A 229 -8.61 7.65 12.42
C PRO A 229 -8.12 6.27 12.90
N PRO A 230 -7.62 5.43 11.98
CA PRO A 230 -7.19 4.10 12.34
C PRO A 230 -5.90 4.22 13.16
N ALA A 231 -6.01 4.20 14.49
CA ALA A 231 -4.88 3.81 15.31
C ALA A 231 -4.55 2.36 14.96
N PHE A 232 -3.34 2.09 14.46
CA PHE A 232 -2.97 0.74 14.00
C PHE A 232 -1.58 0.32 14.48
N GLU A 233 -1.33 -0.99 14.44
CA GLU A 233 -0.01 -1.58 14.65
C GLU A 233 0.25 -2.67 13.61
N ILE A 234 1.53 -3.01 13.42
CA ILE A 234 1.93 -4.18 12.63
C ILE A 234 1.44 -5.43 13.35
N ASP A 235 0.79 -6.34 12.63
CA ASP A 235 0.41 -7.64 13.16
C ASP A 235 1.69 -8.45 13.47
N PRO A 236 1.95 -8.83 14.73
CA PRO A 236 3.16 -9.57 15.10
C PRO A 236 3.26 -10.96 14.46
N SER A 237 2.16 -11.50 13.91
CA SER A 237 2.18 -12.77 13.16
C SER A 237 2.78 -12.63 11.76
N THR A 238 2.89 -11.41 11.24
CA THR A 238 3.41 -11.12 9.90
C THR A 238 4.55 -10.09 9.98
N PRO A 239 5.80 -10.46 9.68
CA PRO A 239 6.90 -9.52 9.81
C PRO A 239 6.86 -8.42 8.75
N ALA A 240 6.81 -7.15 9.16
CA ALA A 240 6.90 -5.98 8.29
C ALA A 240 8.36 -5.69 7.89
N ARG A 241 8.95 -6.57 7.08
CA ARG A 241 10.35 -6.45 6.64
C ARG A 241 10.58 -7.06 5.27
N MET A 242 11.58 -6.55 4.57
CA MET A 242 12.15 -7.16 3.36
C MET A 242 13.66 -6.92 3.30
N PRO A 243 14.45 -7.77 2.65
CA PRO A 243 15.85 -7.49 2.37
C PRO A 243 16.01 -6.45 1.25
N ALA A 244 17.15 -5.75 1.20
CA ALA A 244 17.38 -4.70 0.18
C ALA A 244 17.62 -5.24 -1.25
N ASP A 245 17.88 -6.54 -1.39
CA ASP A 245 17.94 -7.28 -2.65
C ASP A 245 16.64 -8.05 -2.94
N GLN A 246 15.53 -7.67 -2.28
CA GLN A 246 14.23 -8.24 -2.56
C GLN A 246 13.81 -7.94 -4.01
N VAL A 247 13.31 -8.95 -4.70
CA VAL A 247 12.91 -8.88 -6.12
C VAL A 247 11.43 -9.18 -6.33
N THR A 248 10.78 -9.80 -5.35
CA THR A 248 9.33 -10.02 -5.34
C THR A 248 8.66 -9.22 -4.22
N PRO A 249 7.39 -8.84 -4.37
CA PRO A 249 6.66 -8.12 -3.34
C PRO A 249 6.55 -8.94 -2.06
N VAL A 250 6.52 -8.24 -0.93
CA VAL A 250 6.27 -8.86 0.37
C VAL A 250 4.90 -8.44 0.89
N ARG A 251 4.32 -9.30 1.73
CA ARG A 251 3.07 -9.03 2.41
C ARG A 251 3.28 -8.91 3.91
N PHE A 252 2.60 -7.96 4.53
CA PHE A 252 2.49 -7.87 5.97
C PHE A 252 1.10 -7.34 6.34
N SER A 253 0.64 -7.64 7.55
CA SER A 253 -0.68 -7.24 7.99
C SER A 253 -0.59 -6.09 9.00
N LEU A 254 -1.60 -5.23 8.95
CA LEU A 254 -1.87 -4.18 9.92
C LEU A 254 -3.15 -4.52 10.68
N ARG A 255 -3.17 -4.20 11.97
CA ARG A 255 -4.38 -4.34 12.79
C ARG A 255 -4.73 -3.02 13.47
N ALA A 256 -6.01 -2.66 13.40
CA ALA A 256 -6.54 -1.53 14.13
C ALA A 256 -6.49 -1.83 15.63
N LYS A 257 -6.02 -0.86 16.41
CA LYS A 257 -5.76 -0.98 17.84
C LYS A 257 -6.35 0.20 18.58
N SER A 258 -7.27 -0.08 19.48
CA SER A 258 -7.79 0.94 20.40
C SER A 258 -6.64 1.54 21.22
N LEU A 259 -6.53 2.86 21.24
CA LEU A 259 -5.48 3.58 21.97
C LEU A 259 -6.08 4.67 22.84
N SER A 260 -5.45 4.89 24.00
CA SER A 260 -5.66 6.05 24.84
C SER A 260 -4.30 6.70 25.10
N PHE A 261 -4.18 7.99 24.80
CA PHE A 261 -2.98 8.79 25.07
C PHE A 261 -3.37 10.06 25.84
N PRO A 262 -2.42 10.78 26.47
CA PRO A 262 -2.74 11.91 27.36
C PRO A 262 -3.61 13.01 26.74
N ALA A 263 -3.64 13.09 25.41
CA ALA A 263 -4.29 14.16 24.68
C ALA A 263 -5.34 13.67 23.67
N GLY A 264 -5.83 12.43 23.78
CA GLY A 264 -6.91 11.88 22.94
C GLY A 264 -7.13 10.38 23.10
N LYS A 265 -8.24 9.87 22.58
CA LYS A 265 -8.59 8.44 22.57
C LYS A 265 -9.09 8.04 21.18
N ALA A 266 -8.71 6.84 20.74
CA ALA A 266 -9.31 6.13 19.63
C ALA A 266 -9.88 4.82 20.20
N PRO A 267 -11.11 4.82 20.75
CA PRO A 267 -11.66 3.66 21.45
C PRO A 267 -12.07 2.52 20.50
N ALA A 268 -12.45 2.82 19.26
CA ALA A 268 -12.94 1.82 18.30
C ALA A 268 -12.40 2.05 16.87
N PRO A 269 -11.07 2.09 16.66
CA PRO A 269 -10.51 2.34 15.35
C PRO A 269 -10.85 1.20 14.38
N GLN A 270 -11.17 1.59 13.15
CA GLN A 270 -11.45 0.69 12.03
C GLN A 270 -10.81 1.27 10.78
N PHE A 271 -10.46 0.40 9.85
CA PHE A 271 -10.13 0.79 8.48
C PHE A 271 -11.40 0.79 7.64
N ALA A 272 -11.62 1.86 6.89
CA ALA A 272 -12.69 1.94 5.92
C ALA A 272 -12.13 1.65 4.52
N VAL A 273 -12.38 0.44 4.01
CA VAL A 273 -11.94 0.04 2.67
C VAL A 273 -13.00 0.41 1.65
N GLN A 274 -12.60 1.10 0.58
CA GLN A 274 -13.49 1.55 -0.50
C GLN A 274 -12.76 1.53 -1.83
N LEU A 275 -13.47 1.25 -2.92
CA LEU A 275 -12.92 1.40 -4.26
C LEU A 275 -12.61 2.87 -4.55
N VAL A 276 -11.43 3.14 -5.09
CA VAL A 276 -11.14 4.41 -5.76
C VAL A 276 -12.00 4.43 -7.02
N ARG A 277 -12.72 5.54 -7.25
CA ARG A 277 -13.62 5.69 -8.39
C ARG A 277 -13.30 6.94 -9.19
N ASP A 278 -13.52 6.89 -10.50
CA ASP A 278 -13.39 8.03 -11.39
C ASP A 278 -14.62 8.97 -11.29
N SER A 279 -14.60 10.06 -12.06
CA SER A 279 -15.72 11.01 -12.09
C SER A 279 -17.03 10.42 -12.64
N ALA A 280 -16.99 9.27 -13.32
CA ALA A 280 -18.15 8.54 -13.80
C ALA A 280 -18.63 7.45 -12.81
N GLY A 281 -17.91 7.25 -11.70
CA GLY A 281 -18.20 6.25 -10.68
C GLY A 281 -17.64 4.85 -10.97
N ALA A 282 -16.89 4.67 -12.06
CA ALA A 282 -16.20 3.42 -12.36
C ALA A 282 -15.00 3.24 -11.42
N ALA A 283 -14.68 1.99 -11.07
CA ALA A 283 -13.49 1.72 -10.28
C ALA A 283 -12.23 2.13 -11.07
N VAL A 284 -11.24 2.68 -10.37
CA VAL A 284 -9.96 3.09 -10.94
C VAL A 284 -8.93 2.01 -10.65
N ASP A 285 -8.04 1.80 -11.61
CA ASP A 285 -6.81 1.02 -11.49
C ASP A 285 -5.71 1.91 -12.07
N ALA A 286 -5.17 2.79 -11.23
CA ALA A 286 -4.23 3.82 -11.63
C ALA A 286 -2.81 3.27 -11.79
N ASP A 287 -2.47 2.22 -11.03
CA ASP A 287 -1.19 1.52 -11.16
C ASP A 287 -1.21 0.42 -12.24
N HIS A 288 -2.36 0.23 -12.89
CA HIS A 288 -2.61 -0.73 -13.96
C HIS A 288 -2.32 -2.17 -13.53
N ASP A 289 -2.54 -2.43 -12.24
CA ASP A 289 -2.31 -3.71 -11.62
C ASP A 289 -3.45 -4.69 -11.87
N GLY A 290 -4.45 -4.32 -12.68
CA GLY A 290 -5.64 -5.07 -13.08
C GLY A 290 -6.63 -5.38 -11.95
N LEU A 291 -6.35 -4.92 -10.74
CA LEU A 291 -7.30 -4.87 -9.64
C LEU A 291 -7.75 -3.42 -9.43
N PRO A 292 -8.98 -3.21 -8.95
CA PRO A 292 -9.37 -1.89 -8.48
C PRO A 292 -8.49 -1.39 -7.34
N ASP A 293 -7.99 -0.16 -7.48
CA ASP A 293 -7.39 0.59 -6.39
C ASP A 293 -8.40 0.73 -5.25
N VAL A 294 -7.92 0.56 -4.02
CA VAL A 294 -8.74 0.78 -2.82
C VAL A 294 -8.11 1.82 -1.89
N TRP A 295 -8.99 2.53 -1.20
CA TRP A 295 -8.66 3.23 0.03
C TRP A 295 -8.58 2.23 1.20
N PRO A 296 -7.78 2.51 2.24
CA PRO A 296 -6.80 3.60 2.33
C PRO A 296 -5.57 3.37 1.43
N ARG A 297 -4.96 4.45 0.96
CA ARG A 297 -3.65 4.40 0.26
C ARG A 297 -2.53 4.17 1.27
N VAL A 298 -1.49 3.44 0.86
CA VAL A 298 -0.35 3.10 1.74
C VAL A 298 0.97 3.51 1.09
N PHE A 299 1.84 4.16 1.85
CA PHE A 299 3.19 4.47 1.39
C PHE A 299 4.19 4.21 2.49
N LEU A 300 5.36 3.71 2.12
CA LEU A 300 6.48 3.58 3.04
C LEU A 300 7.46 4.71 2.79
N VAL A 301 7.75 5.53 3.80
CA VAL A 301 8.66 6.68 3.65
C VAL A 301 9.92 6.45 4.49
N ARG A 302 11.09 6.61 3.88
CA ARG A 302 12.37 6.38 4.55
C ARG A 302 12.60 7.36 5.71
N LEU A 303 12.99 6.82 6.85
CA LEU A 303 13.35 7.59 8.04
C LEU A 303 14.85 7.82 8.13
N ASP A 304 15.25 8.87 8.84
CA ASP A 304 16.65 9.15 9.12
C ASP A 304 17.21 8.16 10.16
N PRO A 305 18.24 7.36 9.83
CA PRO A 305 18.82 6.42 10.79
C PRO A 305 19.56 7.09 11.95
N SER A 306 19.87 8.38 11.85
CA SER A 306 20.53 9.15 12.91
C SER A 306 19.55 9.76 13.91
N ASP A 307 18.23 9.70 13.63
CA ASP A 307 17.19 10.21 14.51
C ASP A 307 16.75 9.14 15.52
N PRO A 308 17.09 9.30 16.81
CA PRO A 308 16.73 8.32 17.85
C PRO A 308 15.22 8.27 18.12
N SER A 309 14.47 9.31 17.74
CA SER A 309 13.01 9.32 17.88
C SER A 309 12.32 8.50 16.78
N GLY A 310 13.00 8.30 15.65
CA GLY A 310 12.49 7.60 14.48
C GLY A 310 11.35 8.34 13.76
N LEU A 311 11.29 9.67 13.85
CA LEU A 311 10.16 10.46 13.35
C LEU A 311 10.50 11.29 12.11
N THR A 312 11.77 11.60 11.92
CA THR A 312 12.22 12.48 10.84
C THR A 312 12.49 11.71 9.55
N GLN A 313 12.13 12.35 8.43
CA GLN A 313 12.46 11.83 7.10
C GLN A 313 13.97 11.89 6.85
N TYR A 314 14.45 10.98 6.01
CA TYR A 314 15.86 10.84 5.68
C TYR A 314 16.53 12.18 5.27
N LEU A 315 17.54 12.59 6.03
CA LEU A 315 18.46 13.67 5.66
C LEU A 315 19.63 13.08 4.87
N SER A 316 19.79 13.49 3.61
CA SER A 316 20.95 13.07 2.80
C SER A 316 22.24 13.60 3.44
N PRO A 317 23.21 12.73 3.81
CA PRO A 317 24.49 13.16 4.35
C PRO A 317 25.29 14.02 3.38
N ASP A 318 25.18 13.71 2.08
CA ASP A 318 25.93 14.36 1.00
C ASP A 318 25.31 15.71 0.62
N LEU A 319 23.99 15.74 0.42
CA LEU A 319 23.29 16.94 -0.03
C LEU A 319 22.91 17.87 1.13
N ARG A 320 22.92 17.36 2.37
CA ARG A 320 22.45 18.08 3.58
C ARG A 320 21.02 18.61 3.43
N THR A 321 20.19 17.91 2.66
CA THR A 321 18.78 18.20 2.42
C THR A 321 17.92 16.98 2.73
N THR A 322 16.74 17.20 3.29
CA THR A 322 15.73 16.15 3.46
C THR A 322 15.32 15.60 2.09
N ARG A 323 15.22 14.27 1.99
CA ARG A 323 14.77 13.58 0.79
C ARG A 323 13.50 12.78 1.10
N THR A 324 12.51 12.90 0.22
CA THR A 324 11.27 12.12 0.26
C THR A 324 11.48 10.85 -0.55
N GLN A 325 12.04 9.85 0.10
CA GLN A 325 12.29 8.54 -0.51
C GLN A 325 11.20 7.56 -0.11
N VAL A 326 10.47 7.03 -1.10
CA VAL A 326 9.25 6.25 -0.89
C VAL A 326 9.32 4.88 -1.54
N ILE A 327 8.64 3.92 -0.93
CA ILE A 327 8.34 2.62 -1.51
C ILE A 327 6.82 2.52 -1.60
N ALA A 328 6.33 2.17 -2.79
CA ALA A 328 4.90 2.01 -3.03
C ALA A 328 4.37 0.77 -2.31
N ALA A 329 3.20 0.91 -1.70
CA ALA A 329 2.48 -0.19 -1.08
C ALA A 329 0.98 -0.03 -1.35
N ALA A 330 0.25 -1.13 -1.32
CA ALA A 330 -1.19 -1.13 -1.53
C ALA A 330 -1.86 -2.03 -0.50
N VAL A 331 -3.11 -1.71 -0.15
CA VAL A 331 -3.98 -2.67 0.52
C VAL A 331 -4.32 -3.76 -0.48
N ASP A 332 -4.17 -5.02 -0.11
CA ASP A 332 -4.67 -6.15 -0.90
C ASP A 332 -6.20 -6.01 -1.05
N PRO A 333 -6.72 -5.68 -2.24
CA PRO A 333 -8.14 -5.40 -2.40
C PRO A 333 -8.96 -6.70 -2.41
N THR A 334 -8.31 -7.84 -2.71
CA THR A 334 -8.94 -9.13 -2.98
C THR A 334 -9.96 -9.57 -1.91
N PRO A 335 -9.71 -9.43 -0.59
CA PRO A 335 -10.70 -9.82 0.42
C PRO A 335 -11.97 -8.95 0.43
N PHE A 336 -11.89 -7.74 -0.14
CA PHE A 336 -12.93 -6.72 -0.04
C PHE A 336 -13.73 -6.55 -1.32
N LEU A 337 -13.15 -6.89 -2.48
CA LEU A 337 -13.79 -6.72 -3.80
C LEU A 337 -15.24 -7.23 -3.83
N PRO A 338 -15.56 -8.45 -3.32
CA PRO A 338 -16.92 -8.96 -3.39
C PRO A 338 -17.95 -8.09 -2.65
N ALA A 339 -17.55 -7.45 -1.55
CA ALA A 339 -18.42 -6.58 -0.76
C ALA A 339 -18.49 -5.14 -1.31
N LEU A 340 -17.52 -4.73 -2.12
CA LEU A 340 -17.38 -3.38 -2.66
C LEU A 340 -17.97 -3.20 -4.07
N GLU A 341 -18.37 -4.30 -4.72
CA GLU A 341 -19.03 -4.30 -6.03
C GLU A 341 -20.33 -3.47 -6.04
N PRO A 342 -20.66 -2.79 -7.16
CA PRO A 342 -21.85 -1.96 -7.25
C PRO A 342 -23.12 -2.79 -7.04
N GLN A 343 -23.93 -2.41 -6.05
CA GLN A 343 -25.27 -2.97 -5.92
C GLN A 343 -26.22 -2.36 -6.97
N PRO A 344 -27.30 -3.06 -7.37
CA PRO A 344 -28.36 -2.44 -8.16
C PRO A 344 -28.92 -1.20 -7.42
N GLY A 345 -28.51 0.00 -7.84
CA GLY A 345 -28.96 1.27 -7.25
C GLY A 345 -27.89 2.28 -6.82
N GLY A 346 -26.59 1.99 -6.89
CA GLY A 346 -25.54 3.00 -6.67
C GLY A 346 -24.32 2.55 -5.86
N ASN A 347 -23.54 3.53 -5.39
CA ASN A 347 -22.26 3.37 -4.68
C ASN A 347 -22.37 2.47 -3.45
N SER A 348 -21.51 1.45 -3.37
CA SER A 348 -21.40 0.58 -2.20
C SER A 348 -20.72 1.31 -1.03
N PRO A 349 -21.24 1.17 0.20
CA PRO A 349 -20.63 1.79 1.38
C PRO A 349 -19.25 1.19 1.68
N PRO A 350 -18.39 1.91 2.42
CA PRO A 350 -17.13 1.36 2.94
C PRO A 350 -17.30 0.03 3.68
N VAL A 351 -16.37 -0.90 3.42
CA VAL A 351 -16.20 -2.10 4.24
C VAL A 351 -15.35 -1.73 5.45
N LEU A 352 -15.95 -1.79 6.64
CA LEU A 352 -15.26 -1.52 7.90
C LEU A 352 -14.58 -2.79 8.41
N THR A 353 -13.25 -2.75 8.51
CA THR A 353 -12.44 -3.88 8.98
C THR A 353 -11.46 -3.46 10.08
N ARG A 354 -10.95 -4.43 10.84
CA ARG A 354 -9.88 -4.23 11.82
C ARG A 354 -8.52 -4.77 11.34
N ARG A 355 -8.47 -5.38 10.15
CA ARG A 355 -7.25 -5.94 9.57
C ARG A 355 -7.11 -5.49 8.13
N LEU A 356 -5.92 -5.07 7.74
CA LEU A 356 -5.53 -4.87 6.35
C LEU A 356 -4.32 -5.73 6.06
N ASP A 357 -4.32 -6.38 4.91
CA ASP A 357 -3.12 -7.01 4.37
C ASP A 357 -2.51 -6.03 3.36
N ILE A 358 -1.22 -5.72 3.54
CA ILE A 358 -0.49 -4.73 2.76
C ILE A 358 0.49 -5.45 1.86
N ILE A 359 0.48 -5.11 0.58
CA ILE A 359 1.44 -5.58 -0.42
C ILE A 359 2.46 -4.46 -0.65
N VAL A 360 3.74 -4.77 -0.46
CA VAL A 360 4.86 -3.83 -0.62
C VAL A 360 5.66 -4.17 -1.85
N GLN A 361 5.86 -3.20 -2.72
CA GLN A 361 6.65 -3.37 -3.93
C GLN A 361 8.16 -3.24 -3.64
N PRO A 362 9.03 -4.06 -4.25
CA PRO A 362 10.47 -3.92 -4.10
C PRO A 362 11.04 -2.81 -5.03
N ALA A 363 10.37 -1.66 -5.09
CA ALA A 363 10.75 -0.52 -5.91
C ALA A 363 10.74 0.77 -5.08
N MET A 364 11.83 1.52 -5.17
CA MET A 364 12.02 2.76 -4.43
C MET A 364 12.05 3.96 -5.37
N PHE A 365 11.41 5.03 -4.95
CA PHE A 365 11.28 6.27 -5.71
C PHE A 365 11.75 7.46 -4.88
N ASP A 366 12.36 8.42 -5.55
CA ASP A 366 12.69 9.73 -4.99
C ASP A 366 11.65 10.75 -5.47
N ALA A 367 10.82 11.20 -4.53
CA ALA A 367 9.78 12.20 -4.74
C ALA A 367 10.18 13.57 -4.15
N SER A 368 11.48 13.85 -4.02
CA SER A 368 11.96 15.08 -3.37
C SER A 368 11.86 16.35 -4.24
N THR A 369 11.53 16.22 -5.52
CA THR A 369 11.54 17.35 -6.48
C THR A 369 10.10 17.79 -6.77
N PRO A 370 9.64 18.93 -6.22
CA PRO A 370 8.30 19.44 -6.49
C PRO A 370 8.08 19.70 -7.99
N GLY A 371 6.88 19.43 -8.48
CA GLY A 371 6.48 19.64 -9.87
C GLY A 371 7.10 18.67 -10.88
N ALA A 372 7.82 17.64 -10.41
CA ALA A 372 8.39 16.59 -11.26
C ALA A 372 7.89 15.20 -10.83
N PRO A 373 7.73 14.25 -11.77
CA PRO A 373 7.36 12.89 -11.43
C PRO A 373 8.43 12.23 -10.55
N PRO A 374 8.03 11.35 -9.59
CA PRO A 374 8.98 10.61 -8.78
C PRO A 374 9.98 9.81 -9.63
N GLN A 375 11.25 9.88 -9.28
CA GLN A 375 12.32 9.19 -10.00
C GLN A 375 12.62 7.83 -9.35
N ARG A 376 12.59 6.74 -10.13
CA ARG A 376 12.99 5.42 -9.63
C ARG A 376 14.48 5.41 -9.24
N LEU A 377 14.78 4.87 -8.06
CA LEU A 377 16.14 4.63 -7.57
C LEU A 377 16.60 3.22 -7.96
N PRO A 378 17.91 3.00 -8.17
CA PRO A 378 18.44 1.73 -8.68
C PRO A 378 18.37 0.58 -7.66
N SER A 379 18.22 0.87 -6.37
CA SER A 379 18.13 -0.16 -5.33
C SER A 379 17.36 0.32 -4.10
N LEU A 380 16.76 -0.64 -3.40
CA LEU A 380 16.21 -0.44 -2.07
C LEU A 380 17.34 -0.03 -1.11
N GLN A 381 17.04 0.87 -0.19
CA GLN A 381 18.01 1.35 0.79
C GLN A 381 17.70 0.73 2.16
N PRO A 382 18.67 0.08 2.82
CA PRO A 382 18.46 -0.42 4.17
C PRO A 382 18.07 0.70 5.16
N GLY A 383 17.20 0.35 6.10
CA GLY A 383 16.77 1.24 7.17
C GLY A 383 15.30 1.06 7.56
N ALA A 384 14.86 1.92 8.48
CA ALA A 384 13.47 2.01 8.90
C ALA A 384 12.66 2.91 7.96
N TYR A 385 11.43 2.48 7.69
CA TYR A 385 10.47 3.22 6.88
C TYR A 385 9.18 3.38 7.69
N ARG A 386 8.67 4.62 7.78
CA ARG A 386 7.33 4.84 8.33
C ARG A 386 6.27 4.32 7.38
N ILE A 387 5.25 3.68 7.94
CA ILE A 387 4.06 3.23 7.23
C ILE A 387 3.05 4.37 7.35
N VAL A 388 2.65 4.94 6.21
CA VAL A 388 1.64 6.00 6.13
C VAL A 388 0.40 5.41 5.49
N LEU A 389 -0.75 5.57 6.15
CA LEU A 389 -2.08 5.19 5.68
C LEU A 389 -2.90 6.45 5.47
N LEU A 390 -3.56 6.55 4.32
CA LEU A 390 -4.36 7.72 3.94
C LEU A 390 -5.75 7.27 3.53
N SER A 391 -6.78 7.65 4.30
CA SER A 391 -8.17 7.32 3.98
C SER A 391 -8.71 8.20 2.84
N GLN A 392 -9.82 7.77 2.25
CA GLN A 392 -10.57 8.55 1.25
C GLN A 392 -11.02 9.92 1.79
N THR A 393 -11.24 10.02 3.10
CA THR A 393 -11.70 11.25 3.75
C THR A 393 -10.56 12.20 4.10
N GLY A 394 -9.32 11.82 3.77
CA GLY A 394 -8.12 12.62 4.04
C GLY A 394 -7.53 12.38 5.42
N GLN A 395 -8.03 11.41 6.20
CA GLN A 395 -7.41 11.03 7.45
C GLN A 395 -6.08 10.31 7.15
N VAL A 396 -4.98 10.92 7.57
CA VAL A 396 -3.62 10.36 7.56
C VAL A 396 -3.31 9.73 8.92
N TRP A 397 -2.88 8.48 8.96
CA TRP A 397 -2.22 7.91 10.15
C TRP A 397 -0.87 7.32 9.78
N GLN A 398 0.10 7.41 10.69
CA GLN A 398 1.43 6.87 10.46
C GLN A 398 1.98 6.16 11.69
N ILE A 399 2.83 5.16 11.46
CA ILE A 399 3.76 4.61 12.47
C ILE A 399 5.16 4.48 11.86
N PRO A 400 6.24 4.78 12.58
CA PRO A 400 6.24 5.33 13.93
C PRO A 400 5.65 6.75 13.98
N ASN A 401 5.13 7.14 15.14
CA ASN A 401 4.63 8.48 15.42
C ASN A 401 5.01 8.94 16.85
N GLU A 402 4.71 10.20 17.17
CA GLU A 402 5.12 10.84 18.42
C GLU A 402 4.58 10.10 19.67
N ALA A 403 3.43 9.42 19.55
CA ALA A 403 2.85 8.65 20.66
C ALA A 403 3.68 7.39 20.98
N GLY A 404 4.41 6.85 20.00
CA GLY A 404 5.35 5.76 20.16
C GLY A 404 6.60 6.21 20.90
N SER A 405 7.22 7.31 20.47
CA SER A 405 8.44 7.86 21.08
C SER A 405 8.19 8.31 22.54
N ALA A 406 7.01 8.87 22.85
CA ALA A 406 6.60 9.19 24.22
C ALA A 406 6.45 7.95 25.11
N ALA A 407 6.17 6.76 24.54
CA ALA A 407 6.06 5.50 25.25
C ALA A 407 7.41 4.84 25.59
N LEU A 408 8.47 5.27 24.90
CA LEU A 408 9.84 4.78 25.10
C LEU A 408 10.52 5.42 26.31
N ASP A 409 9.92 6.45 26.91
CA ASP A 409 10.31 6.97 28.22
C ASP A 409 9.35 6.41 29.31
N PRO A 410 9.74 5.35 30.03
CA PRO A 410 8.90 4.77 31.08
C PRO A 410 8.57 5.76 32.20
N THR A 411 9.39 6.81 32.38
CA THR A 411 9.21 7.83 33.43
C THR A 411 8.13 8.86 33.06
N VAL A 412 7.84 9.01 31.76
CA VAL A 412 6.74 9.84 31.25
C VAL A 412 5.39 9.13 31.35
N VAL A 413 5.39 7.80 31.20
CA VAL A 413 4.16 6.98 31.18
C VAL A 413 3.81 6.42 32.56
N CYS A 414 4.79 6.15 33.42
CA CYS A 414 4.60 5.50 34.70
C CYS A 414 5.46 6.17 35.79
N ALA A 415 4.84 6.53 36.92
CA ALA A 415 5.55 7.10 38.06
C ALA A 415 6.58 6.12 38.69
N THR A 416 6.40 4.82 38.48
CA THR A 416 7.31 3.74 38.90
C THR A 416 7.29 2.59 37.88
N ALA A 417 8.47 2.06 37.51
CA ALA A 417 8.59 0.87 36.68
C ALA A 417 8.63 -0.42 37.53
N PRO A 418 8.02 -1.55 37.10
CA PRO A 418 7.31 -1.75 35.83
C PRO A 418 5.86 -1.24 35.86
N CYS A 419 5.35 -0.83 34.69
CA CYS A 419 4.00 -0.30 34.52
C CYS A 419 2.90 -1.33 34.85
N ALA A 420 1.76 -0.85 35.35
CA ALA A 420 0.57 -1.68 35.44
C ALA A 420 0.15 -2.18 34.04
N PRO A 421 -0.37 -3.40 33.91
CA PRO A 421 -0.92 -3.89 32.64
C PRO A 421 -1.96 -2.91 32.07
N GLY A 422 -1.77 -2.49 30.81
CA GLY A 422 -2.64 -1.53 30.13
C GLY A 422 -2.22 -0.06 30.22
N THR A 423 -1.18 0.30 30.97
CA THR A 423 -0.71 1.69 31.08
C THR A 423 0.10 2.16 29.85
N VAL A 424 0.85 1.26 29.20
CA VAL A 424 1.65 1.59 28.01
C VAL A 424 1.00 1.01 26.74
N GLN A 425 -0.05 1.66 26.25
CA GLN A 425 -0.74 1.19 25.03
C GLN A 425 -0.08 1.67 23.73
N THR A 426 0.71 2.75 23.79
CA THR A 426 1.25 3.42 22.60
C THR A 426 2.62 2.92 22.15
N GLN A 427 3.27 1.98 22.84
CA GLN A 427 4.55 1.38 22.40
C GLN A 427 4.48 0.81 20.98
N SER A 428 3.35 0.24 20.61
CA SER A 428 3.12 -0.27 19.25
C SER A 428 3.12 0.81 18.17
N GLN A 429 3.02 2.08 18.55
CA GLN A 429 3.14 3.23 17.65
C GLN A 429 4.60 3.60 17.34
N SER A 430 5.57 2.81 17.80
CA SER A 430 6.97 2.89 17.38
C SER A 430 7.32 1.90 16.25
N GLY A 431 6.37 1.07 15.83
CA GLY A 431 6.58 0.09 14.76
C GLY A 431 6.91 0.77 13.43
N ALA A 432 7.87 0.21 12.70
CA ALA A 432 8.29 0.67 11.38
C ALA A 432 8.46 -0.54 10.45
N PHE A 433 8.31 -0.32 9.14
CA PHE A 433 8.70 -1.32 8.15
C PHE A 433 10.23 -1.31 8.02
N GLN A 434 10.85 -2.49 7.94
CA GLN A 434 12.31 -2.63 7.91
C GLN A 434 12.80 -3.12 6.55
N VAL A 435 13.60 -2.30 5.88
CA VAL A 435 14.46 -2.79 4.79
C VAL A 435 15.78 -3.24 5.40
N LEU A 436 16.01 -4.54 5.39
CA LEU A 436 17.21 -5.16 5.94
C LEU A 436 18.39 -5.01 4.96
N ALA A 437 19.59 -5.34 5.44
CA ALA A 437 20.71 -5.58 4.54
C ALA A 437 20.35 -6.64 3.48
N PRO A 438 21.00 -6.64 2.31
CA PRO A 438 20.83 -7.69 1.32
C PRO A 438 20.95 -9.08 1.95
N ALA A 439 20.03 -9.98 1.63
CA ALA A 439 20.01 -11.35 2.14
C ALA A 439 21.12 -12.20 1.48
N HIS A 440 21.52 -11.84 0.26
CA HIS A 440 22.54 -12.53 -0.50
C HIS A 440 23.83 -11.70 -0.59
N ALA A 441 24.94 -12.39 -0.86
CA ALA A 441 26.20 -11.72 -1.13
C ALA A 441 26.05 -10.82 -2.36
N ALA A 442 26.67 -9.63 -2.33
CA ALA A 442 26.71 -8.77 -3.51
C ALA A 442 27.55 -9.45 -4.61
N TYR A 443 26.95 -9.65 -5.77
CA TYR A 443 27.62 -10.19 -6.95
C TYR A 443 27.83 -9.06 -7.97
N THR A 444 28.96 -9.06 -8.67
CA THR A 444 29.25 -8.08 -9.73
C THR A 444 28.73 -8.52 -11.10
N GLY A 445 28.27 -9.77 -11.22
CA GLY A 445 27.62 -10.30 -12.40
C GLY A 445 26.21 -9.74 -12.56
N GLY A 446 25.73 -9.68 -13.80
CA GLY A 446 24.38 -9.22 -14.11
C GLY A 446 24.03 -9.48 -15.57
N ILE A 447 22.79 -9.17 -15.94
CA ILE A 447 22.32 -9.22 -17.33
C ILE A 447 21.77 -7.84 -17.67
N ALA A 448 22.11 -7.30 -18.83
CA ALA A 448 21.58 -6.04 -19.31
C ALA A 448 21.31 -6.10 -20.81
N GLY A 449 20.36 -5.33 -21.29
CA GLY A 449 20.04 -5.25 -22.72
C GLY A 449 18.79 -4.44 -22.96
N SER A 450 18.17 -4.66 -24.12
CA SER A 450 16.93 -4.01 -24.49
C SER A 450 15.77 -5.00 -24.60
N LEU A 451 14.63 -4.63 -24.03
CA LEU A 451 13.35 -5.28 -24.29
C LEU A 451 12.62 -4.49 -25.39
N THR A 452 12.42 -5.13 -26.55
CA THR A 452 11.65 -4.58 -27.67
C THR A 452 10.27 -5.23 -27.72
N VAL A 453 9.22 -4.42 -27.90
CA VAL A 453 7.84 -4.87 -28.02
C VAL A 453 7.40 -4.78 -29.48
N ALA A 454 7.00 -5.91 -30.07
CA ALA A 454 6.56 -5.98 -31.46
C ALA A 454 5.03 -6.07 -31.56
N GLY A 455 4.42 -5.25 -32.42
CA GLY A 455 3.01 -5.38 -32.78
C GLY A 455 1.99 -4.92 -31.74
N ALA A 456 2.42 -4.23 -30.68
CA ALA A 456 1.52 -3.62 -29.69
C ALA A 456 1.27 -2.13 -29.96
N PRO A 457 0.01 -1.66 -30.00
CA PRO A 457 -0.29 -0.24 -30.18
C PRO A 457 -0.08 0.60 -28.90
N ALA A 458 -0.08 -0.05 -27.73
CA ALA A 458 0.16 0.57 -26.44
C ALA A 458 0.87 -0.43 -25.51
N ILE A 459 1.65 0.12 -24.58
CA ILE A 459 2.35 -0.63 -23.53
C ILE A 459 1.95 0.02 -22.22
N ALA A 460 1.39 -0.75 -21.30
CA ALA A 460 1.05 -0.28 -19.96
C ALA A 460 2.22 -0.48 -19.00
N ALA A 461 2.79 -1.69 -19.00
CA ALA A 461 3.94 -2.05 -18.17
C ALA A 461 4.67 -3.27 -18.75
N ALA A 462 5.88 -3.53 -18.25
CA ALA A 462 6.64 -4.73 -18.57
C ALA A 462 7.49 -5.20 -17.40
N TYR A 463 7.68 -6.51 -17.35
CA TYR A 463 8.62 -7.18 -16.46
C TYR A 463 9.66 -7.94 -17.25
N VAL A 464 10.91 -7.89 -16.79
CA VAL A 464 11.99 -8.79 -17.20
C VAL A 464 12.43 -9.58 -15.97
N PHE A 465 12.54 -10.89 -16.10
CA PHE A 465 12.89 -11.81 -15.02
C PHE A 465 14.13 -12.62 -15.39
N ALA A 466 15.01 -12.85 -14.42
CA ALA A 466 16.04 -13.88 -14.47
C ALA A 466 15.74 -14.94 -13.39
N TYR A 467 15.56 -16.18 -13.83
CA TYR A 467 15.42 -17.36 -12.98
C TYR A 467 16.72 -18.16 -13.02
N ALA A 468 17.21 -18.63 -11.87
CA ALA A 468 18.27 -19.62 -11.89
C ALA A 468 17.75 -20.90 -12.57
N MET A 469 18.61 -21.61 -13.29
CA MET A 469 18.19 -22.82 -14.01
C MET A 469 17.67 -23.94 -13.07
N ASP A 470 18.03 -23.92 -11.78
CA ASP A 470 17.52 -24.77 -10.69
C ASP A 470 16.25 -24.27 -10.02
N GLU A 471 15.79 -23.06 -10.32
CA GLU A 471 14.69 -22.39 -9.61
C GLU A 471 13.77 -21.74 -10.64
N GLN A 472 13.13 -22.57 -11.47
CA GLN A 472 12.23 -22.11 -12.52
C GLN A 472 10.77 -22.10 -12.04
N PRO A 473 9.89 -21.28 -12.65
CA PRO A 473 8.45 -21.36 -12.42
C PRO A 473 7.92 -22.77 -12.65
N PRO A 474 6.90 -23.23 -11.91
CA PRO A 474 6.00 -22.41 -11.07
C PRO A 474 6.42 -22.20 -9.61
N PHE A 475 7.44 -22.90 -9.12
CA PHE A 475 7.82 -22.83 -7.71
C PHE A 475 9.09 -22.01 -7.47
N GLY A 476 9.94 -21.88 -8.48
CA GLY A 476 11.10 -21.01 -8.46
C GLY A 476 10.72 -19.53 -8.50
N LEU A 477 11.42 -18.74 -7.69
CA LEU A 477 11.30 -17.29 -7.68
C LEU A 477 12.36 -16.69 -8.62
N PRO A 478 12.08 -15.52 -9.24
CA PRO A 478 13.13 -14.83 -9.97
C PRO A 478 14.25 -14.46 -8.98
N VAL A 479 15.51 -14.62 -9.41
CA VAL A 479 16.70 -14.19 -8.66
C VAL A 479 16.94 -12.70 -8.87
N SER A 480 16.52 -12.18 -10.02
CA SER A 480 16.56 -10.76 -10.36
C SER A 480 15.38 -10.42 -11.26
N ALA A 481 14.82 -9.23 -11.10
CA ALA A 481 13.73 -8.74 -11.92
C ALA A 481 13.87 -7.23 -12.14
N ASP A 482 13.42 -6.75 -13.30
CA ASP A 482 13.31 -5.33 -13.60
C ASP A 482 11.91 -5.02 -14.12
N PHE A 483 11.33 -3.94 -13.59
CA PHE A 483 9.98 -3.49 -13.92
C PHE A 483 10.07 -2.14 -14.63
N HIS A 484 9.28 -1.99 -15.69
CA HIS A 484 9.18 -0.75 -16.44
C HIS A 484 7.72 -0.37 -16.66
N LEU A 485 7.42 0.90 -16.45
CA LEU A 485 6.17 1.52 -16.86
C LEU A 485 6.19 1.79 -18.37
N GLY A 486 5.02 1.76 -18.99
CA GLY A 486 4.84 2.06 -20.42
C GLY A 486 5.39 3.42 -20.84
N THR A 487 5.40 4.40 -19.93
CA THR A 487 5.96 5.74 -20.16
C THR A 487 7.49 5.75 -20.30
N GLU A 488 8.18 4.70 -19.88
CA GLU A 488 9.63 4.54 -20.02
C GLU A 488 10.03 4.07 -21.43
N PHE A 489 9.10 3.49 -22.20
CA PHE A 489 9.39 2.96 -23.53
C PHE A 489 9.57 4.08 -24.56
N GLN A 490 10.70 4.03 -25.27
CA GLN A 490 11.02 4.95 -26.36
C GLN A 490 11.04 4.16 -27.67
N GLY A 491 10.12 4.50 -28.60
CA GLY A 491 10.00 3.77 -29.86
C GLY A 491 9.63 2.28 -29.71
N GLY A 492 8.96 1.91 -28.62
CA GLY A 492 8.58 0.52 -28.32
C GLY A 492 9.70 -0.31 -27.69
N ALA A 493 10.79 0.31 -27.24
CA ALA A 493 11.88 -0.35 -26.55
C ALA A 493 12.21 0.32 -25.21
N VAL A 494 12.69 -0.48 -24.25
CA VAL A 494 13.23 -0.02 -22.97
C VAL A 494 14.53 -0.76 -22.67
N GLY A 495 15.47 -0.09 -22.00
CA GLY A 495 16.68 -0.73 -21.48
C GLY A 495 16.40 -1.33 -20.10
N PHE A 496 16.82 -2.56 -19.87
CA PHE A 496 16.63 -3.25 -18.59
C PHE A 496 17.97 -3.69 -18.00
N THR A 497 18.00 -3.85 -16.67
CA THR A 497 19.16 -4.37 -15.94
C THR A 497 18.74 -5.34 -14.84
N LEU A 498 19.37 -6.51 -14.82
CA LEU A 498 19.21 -7.56 -13.82
C LEU A 498 20.54 -7.72 -13.06
N PRO A 499 20.79 -6.89 -12.02
CA PRO A 499 22.05 -6.88 -11.29
C PRO A 499 22.11 -8.01 -10.25
N ASN A 500 23.27 -8.12 -9.60
CA ASN A 500 23.53 -9.00 -8.45
C ASN A 500 23.28 -10.48 -8.73
N LEU A 501 23.66 -10.94 -9.92
CA LEU A 501 23.53 -12.35 -10.28
C LEU A 501 24.83 -13.10 -9.97
N PRO A 502 24.76 -14.21 -9.20
CA PRO A 502 25.87 -15.16 -9.08
C PRO A 502 26.37 -15.64 -10.46
N SER A 503 27.57 -16.21 -10.48
CA SER A 503 28.02 -16.90 -11.69
C SER A 503 27.21 -18.17 -11.91
N GLY A 504 26.63 -18.33 -13.10
CA GLY A 504 25.72 -19.42 -13.41
C GLY A 504 24.92 -19.17 -14.68
N ASP A 505 24.07 -20.13 -15.03
CA ASP A 505 23.14 -20.02 -16.15
C ASP A 505 21.77 -19.59 -15.65
N TYR A 506 21.17 -18.65 -16.36
CA TYR A 506 19.87 -18.07 -16.04
C TYR A 506 18.92 -18.18 -17.21
N LEU A 507 17.67 -18.54 -16.92
CA LEU A 507 16.57 -18.40 -17.85
C LEU A 507 16.00 -16.99 -17.73
N VAL A 508 16.11 -16.22 -18.81
CA VAL A 508 15.60 -14.85 -18.89
C VAL A 508 14.32 -14.84 -19.71
N SER A 509 13.28 -14.23 -19.17
CA SER A 509 12.00 -14.05 -19.86
C SER A 509 11.47 -12.65 -19.61
N ALA A 510 10.56 -12.20 -20.47
CA ALA A 510 9.86 -10.94 -20.28
C ALA A 510 8.38 -11.09 -20.58
N VAL A 511 7.59 -10.31 -19.85
CA VAL A 511 6.16 -10.15 -20.08
C VAL A 511 5.89 -8.67 -20.27
N VAL A 512 5.08 -8.35 -21.28
CA VAL A 512 4.62 -7.01 -21.59
C VAL A 512 3.12 -6.99 -21.50
N ASP A 513 2.63 -6.08 -20.67
CA ASP A 513 1.24 -5.77 -20.58
C ASP A 513 0.87 -4.68 -21.59
N THR A 514 -0.05 -5.02 -22.49
CA THR A 514 -0.60 -4.11 -23.49
C THR A 514 -1.96 -3.56 -23.09
N ARG A 515 -2.60 -4.17 -22.09
CA ARG A 515 -3.93 -3.81 -21.64
C ARG A 515 -3.80 -2.89 -20.43
N GLY A 516 -2.88 -3.08 -19.51
CA GLY A 516 -2.91 -2.40 -18.22
C GLY A 516 -3.82 -3.14 -17.26
N ASP A 517 -3.68 -4.47 -17.24
CA ASP A 517 -4.34 -5.41 -16.35
C ASP A 517 -3.35 -6.35 -15.66
N PHE A 518 -2.07 -5.97 -15.64
CA PHE A 518 -0.99 -6.76 -15.10
C PHE A 518 -0.64 -6.29 -13.70
N ALA A 519 -0.88 -7.13 -12.71
CA ALA A 519 -0.46 -6.85 -11.34
C ALA A 519 1.03 -6.49 -11.33
N ALA A 520 1.37 -5.34 -10.77
CA ALA A 520 2.76 -4.94 -10.57
C ALA A 520 3.49 -5.87 -9.57
N THR A 521 2.96 -7.03 -9.23
CA THR A 521 3.47 -7.95 -8.21
C THR A 521 3.87 -9.31 -8.82
N PRO A 522 5.18 -9.60 -8.98
CA PRO A 522 5.67 -10.88 -9.50
C PRO A 522 5.16 -12.14 -8.78
N ALA A 523 4.70 -12.05 -7.53
CA ALA A 523 4.19 -13.20 -6.77
C ALA A 523 2.66 -13.37 -6.88
N VAL A 524 1.92 -12.37 -7.35
CA VAL A 524 0.49 -12.51 -7.70
C VAL A 524 0.41 -12.95 -9.16
N PHE A 525 1.10 -14.06 -9.47
CA PHE A 525 1.00 -14.77 -10.75
C PHE A 525 -0.40 -15.32 -11.01
N ALA A 526 -1.30 -15.19 -10.04
CA ALA A 526 -2.70 -15.49 -10.21
C ALA A 526 -3.40 -14.43 -11.11
N MET A 527 -2.71 -13.33 -11.43
CA MET A 527 -2.89 -12.55 -12.65
C MET A 527 -1.79 -12.82 -13.67
N ALA A 528 -1.66 -14.06 -14.11
CA ALA A 528 -0.85 -14.40 -15.28
C ALA A 528 -1.19 -13.45 -16.44
N PRO A 529 -0.27 -13.23 -17.39
CA PRO A 529 -0.54 -12.34 -18.51
C PRO A 529 -1.75 -12.92 -19.28
N GLY A 530 -2.81 -12.12 -19.40
CA GLY A 530 -4.07 -12.53 -20.00
C GLY A 530 -4.10 -12.37 -21.52
N ALA A 531 -5.28 -12.57 -22.12
CA ALA A 531 -5.45 -12.51 -23.57
C ALA A 531 -4.99 -11.15 -24.16
N GLY A 532 -3.84 -11.12 -24.83
CA GLY A 532 -3.31 -9.90 -25.46
C GLY A 532 -2.07 -9.30 -24.78
N SER A 533 -1.68 -9.76 -23.59
CA SER A 533 -0.32 -9.52 -23.09
C SER A 533 0.69 -10.21 -24.01
N LEU A 534 1.87 -9.62 -24.19
CA LEU A 534 2.92 -10.19 -25.02
C LEU A 534 4.00 -10.81 -24.14
N VAL A 535 4.58 -11.93 -24.58
CA VAL A 535 5.72 -12.54 -23.91
C VAL A 535 6.92 -12.61 -24.85
N ALA A 536 8.11 -12.47 -24.26
CA ALA A 536 9.36 -12.80 -24.91
C ALA A 536 9.61 -14.30 -24.80
N ALA A 537 10.18 -14.88 -25.86
CA ALA A 537 10.64 -16.27 -25.79
C ALA A 537 11.75 -16.40 -24.72
N PRO A 538 11.68 -17.39 -23.81
CA PRO A 538 12.72 -17.59 -22.81
C PRO A 538 14.08 -17.78 -23.48
N SER A 539 15.08 -17.05 -22.98
CA SER A 539 16.46 -17.07 -23.50
C SER A 539 17.43 -17.39 -22.37
N ILE A 540 18.49 -18.13 -22.65
CA ILE A 540 19.48 -18.50 -21.63
C ILE A 540 20.63 -17.50 -21.68
N ALA A 541 21.04 -16.99 -20.52
CA ALA A 541 22.23 -16.16 -20.35
C ALA A 541 23.17 -16.77 -19.31
N SER A 542 24.45 -16.90 -19.67
CA SER A 542 25.50 -17.30 -18.74
C SER A 542 26.14 -16.06 -18.12
N VAL A 543 26.09 -15.95 -16.80
CA VAL A 543 26.63 -14.84 -16.03
C VAL A 543 27.96 -15.25 -15.41
N GLY A 544 28.96 -14.38 -15.54
CA GLY A 544 30.28 -14.51 -14.91
C GLY A 544 30.45 -13.51 -13.77
N THR A 545 31.54 -12.74 -13.80
CA THR A 545 31.81 -11.66 -12.84
C THR A 545 31.47 -10.26 -13.40
N THR A 546 30.96 -10.20 -14.63
CA THR A 546 30.60 -8.97 -15.35
C THR A 546 29.17 -9.08 -15.89
N PHE A 547 28.65 -7.98 -16.43
CA PHE A 547 27.38 -7.98 -17.13
C PHE A 547 27.46 -8.75 -18.46
N THR A 548 26.48 -9.62 -18.69
CA THR A 548 26.24 -10.29 -19.97
C THR A 548 25.14 -9.52 -20.72
N ALA A 549 25.34 -9.30 -22.02
CA ALA A 549 24.35 -8.63 -22.86
C ALA A 549 23.29 -9.63 -23.36
N LEU A 550 22.00 -9.29 -23.24
CA LEU A 550 20.91 -10.07 -23.80
C LEU A 550 19.75 -9.16 -24.22
N ASP A 551 19.39 -9.19 -25.50
CA ASP A 551 18.22 -8.49 -26.00
C ASP A 551 17.02 -9.45 -26.10
N LEU A 552 15.83 -8.94 -25.77
CA LEU A 552 14.59 -9.69 -25.76
C LEU A 552 13.58 -9.05 -26.71
N THR A 553 12.77 -9.87 -27.37
CA THR A 553 11.64 -9.41 -28.18
C THR A 553 10.35 -10.04 -27.67
N ALA A 554 9.44 -9.21 -27.16
CA ALA A 554 8.09 -9.62 -26.81
C ALA A 554 7.17 -9.46 -28.02
N ALA A 555 6.72 -10.59 -28.58
CA ALA A 555 5.91 -10.61 -29.80
C ALA A 555 4.77 -11.65 -29.76
N THR A 556 4.83 -12.61 -28.83
CA THR A 556 3.87 -13.71 -28.76
C THR A 556 2.74 -13.32 -27.84
N ALA A 557 1.52 -13.25 -28.35
CA ALA A 557 0.34 -12.99 -27.53
C ALA A 557 0.02 -14.20 -26.63
N MET A 558 -0.26 -13.92 -25.37
CA MET A 558 -0.70 -14.91 -24.40
C MET A 558 -2.15 -15.31 -24.66
N PRO A 559 -2.51 -16.60 -24.47
CA PRO A 559 -3.89 -17.05 -24.58
C PRO A 559 -4.75 -16.53 -23.41
N PRO A 560 -6.09 -16.56 -23.54
CA PRO A 560 -7.00 -16.25 -22.43
C PRO A 560 -6.73 -17.09 -21.19
N ARG A 561 -7.04 -16.54 -20.00
CA ARG A 561 -6.85 -17.24 -18.72
C ARG A 561 -8.06 -18.11 -18.38
N PRO A 562 -7.91 -19.44 -18.32
CA PRO A 562 -8.91 -20.29 -17.69
C PRO A 562 -8.80 -20.26 -16.16
N ALA A 563 -9.94 -20.12 -15.48
CA ALA A 563 -10.14 -20.63 -14.12
C ALA A 563 -10.53 -22.10 -14.22
N PHE A 564 -10.31 -22.82 -13.13
CA PHE A 564 -10.72 -24.20 -13.02
C PHE A 564 -11.59 -24.39 -11.79
N GLN A 565 -12.73 -25.03 -12.00
CA GLN A 565 -13.53 -25.62 -10.95
C GLN A 565 -13.38 -27.14 -11.02
N LEU A 566 -13.33 -27.81 -9.87
CA LEU A 566 -13.43 -29.28 -9.83
C LEU A 566 -14.90 -29.69 -10.05
N GLY A 567 -15.14 -30.63 -10.95
CA GLY A 567 -16.51 -31.06 -11.26
C GLY A 567 -17.23 -31.61 -10.00
N GLY A 568 -18.47 -31.17 -9.78
CA GLY A 568 -19.30 -31.62 -8.66
C GLY A 568 -19.04 -30.94 -7.31
N THR A 569 -18.12 -29.96 -7.23
CA THR A 569 -17.78 -29.26 -5.98
C THR A 569 -18.48 -27.91 -5.78
N ALA A 570 -19.61 -27.68 -6.46
CA ALA A 570 -20.35 -26.41 -6.38
C ALA A 570 -20.77 -26.00 -4.94
N SER A 571 -20.79 -26.95 -4.00
CA SER A 571 -21.06 -26.72 -2.57
C SER A 571 -19.87 -26.15 -1.77
N GLY A 572 -18.66 -26.09 -2.35
CA GLY A 572 -17.43 -25.68 -1.67
C GLY A 572 -16.78 -26.78 -0.81
N ALA A 573 -17.19 -28.05 -0.99
CA ALA A 573 -16.53 -29.18 -0.37
C ALA A 573 -15.36 -29.69 -1.23
N ASP A 574 -14.28 -30.13 -0.59
CA ASP A 574 -13.16 -30.81 -1.25
C ASP A 574 -13.65 -32.02 -2.08
N LEU A 575 -13.03 -32.26 -3.24
CA LEU A 575 -13.35 -33.37 -4.12
C LEU A 575 -12.68 -34.65 -3.62
N ASP A 576 -13.44 -35.69 -3.32
CA ASP A 576 -12.88 -37.00 -3.04
C ASP A 576 -12.45 -37.70 -4.35
N LEU A 577 -11.18 -38.11 -4.41
CA LEU A 577 -10.60 -38.88 -5.52
C LEU A 577 -10.15 -40.26 -5.02
N PRO A 578 -11.08 -41.23 -4.92
CA PRO A 578 -10.76 -42.58 -4.47
C PRO A 578 -10.18 -43.42 -5.62
N PHE A 579 -9.06 -44.08 -5.37
CA PHE A 579 -8.51 -45.07 -6.30
C PHE A 579 -9.22 -46.41 -6.21
N ASN A 580 -9.90 -46.71 -5.09
CA ASN A 580 -10.70 -47.92 -4.89
C ASN A 580 -9.92 -49.22 -5.19
N GLY A 581 -8.61 -49.24 -4.92
CA GLY A 581 -7.73 -50.36 -5.26
C GLY A 581 -7.37 -50.49 -6.75
N GLY A 582 -7.89 -49.63 -7.63
CA GLY A 582 -7.55 -49.55 -9.05
C GLY A 582 -6.23 -48.82 -9.34
N ALA A 583 -5.79 -48.88 -10.60
CA ALA A 583 -4.56 -48.23 -11.08
C ALA A 583 -4.77 -46.78 -11.54
N LEU A 584 -6.02 -46.37 -11.76
CA LEU A 584 -6.43 -45.08 -12.32
C LEU A 584 -7.60 -44.52 -11.52
N ALA A 585 -7.58 -43.20 -11.31
CA ALA A 585 -8.73 -42.43 -10.85
C ALA A 585 -9.03 -41.34 -11.87
N SER A 586 -10.28 -40.90 -11.94
CA SER A 586 -10.72 -39.85 -12.86
C SER A 586 -11.42 -38.73 -12.12
N MET A 587 -11.15 -37.50 -12.54
CA MET A 587 -11.90 -36.32 -12.11
C MET A 587 -12.27 -35.46 -13.31
N GLN A 588 -13.21 -34.53 -13.11
CA GLN A 588 -13.56 -33.52 -14.10
C GLN A 588 -13.02 -32.18 -13.66
N ILE A 589 -12.52 -31.41 -14.62
CA ILE A 589 -12.19 -29.99 -14.43
C ILE A 589 -13.09 -29.18 -15.36
N GLU A 590 -13.72 -28.14 -14.82
CA GLU A 590 -14.57 -27.24 -15.58
C GLU A 590 -13.84 -25.91 -15.78
N LEU A 591 -13.76 -25.48 -17.03
CA LEU A 591 -13.13 -24.22 -17.41
C LEU A 591 -14.09 -23.07 -17.15
N MET A 592 -13.65 -22.10 -16.36
CA MET A 592 -14.38 -20.87 -16.07
C MET A 592 -13.56 -19.65 -16.52
N ALA A 593 -14.20 -18.50 -16.68
CA ALA A 593 -13.45 -17.24 -16.72
C ALA A 593 -13.08 -16.88 -15.28
N ILE A 594 -11.80 -16.57 -15.01
CA ILE A 594 -11.32 -16.17 -13.66
C ILE A 594 -12.09 -14.94 -13.14
N LEU A 595 -12.61 -14.14 -14.06
CA LEU A 595 -13.32 -12.88 -13.83
C LEU A 595 -14.42 -12.83 -14.88
N ASP A 596 -15.58 -13.41 -14.61
CA ASP A 596 -16.76 -13.13 -15.44
C ASP A 596 -17.23 -11.68 -15.18
N ALA A 597 -18.24 -11.21 -15.92
CA ALA A 597 -18.75 -9.85 -15.75
C ALA A 597 -19.32 -9.56 -14.35
N GLU A 598 -19.44 -10.58 -13.49
CA GLU A 598 -19.94 -10.47 -12.11
C GLU A 598 -18.81 -10.29 -11.09
N VAL A 599 -17.53 -10.49 -11.45
CA VAL A 599 -16.36 -10.14 -10.61
C VAL A 599 -15.65 -8.92 -11.19
N ALA A 600 -15.56 -7.84 -10.42
CA ALA A 600 -15.12 -6.51 -10.86
C ALA A 600 -13.62 -6.37 -11.19
N ALA A 601 -13.04 -7.24 -12.01
CA ALA A 601 -11.85 -6.85 -12.75
C ALA A 601 -12.24 -5.82 -13.81
N LEU A 602 -11.45 -4.77 -13.93
CA LEU A 602 -11.69 -3.71 -14.92
C LEU A 602 -11.57 -4.23 -16.36
N ARG A 603 -10.90 -5.38 -16.56
CA ARG A 603 -10.73 -6.05 -17.85
C ARG A 603 -10.92 -7.57 -17.72
N PRO A 604 -12.18 -8.06 -17.65
CA PRO A 604 -12.45 -9.48 -17.52
C PRO A 604 -12.03 -10.23 -18.79
N ASP A 605 -11.52 -11.46 -18.64
CA ASP A 605 -11.31 -12.33 -19.80
C ASP A 605 -12.66 -12.88 -20.26
N THR A 606 -12.98 -12.69 -21.53
CA THR A 606 -14.32 -12.99 -22.08
C THR A 606 -14.48 -14.46 -22.53
N SER A 607 -13.46 -15.31 -22.36
CA SER A 607 -13.51 -16.70 -22.79
C SER A 607 -12.81 -17.66 -21.81
N ALA A 608 -13.54 -18.71 -21.41
CA ALA A 608 -13.02 -19.83 -20.64
C ALA A 608 -12.47 -20.92 -21.58
N ALA A 609 -11.17 -20.90 -21.87
CA ALA A 609 -10.56 -21.91 -22.72
C ALA A 609 -9.14 -22.29 -22.28
N LEU A 610 -8.80 -23.58 -22.40
CA LEU A 610 -7.45 -24.10 -22.23
C LEU A 610 -6.80 -24.28 -23.62
N ALA A 611 -5.71 -23.57 -23.87
CA ALA A 611 -4.99 -23.66 -25.13
C ALA A 611 -4.15 -24.95 -25.19
N LEU A 612 -4.46 -25.82 -26.16
CA LEU A 612 -3.67 -27.00 -26.51
C LEU A 612 -2.85 -26.71 -27.78
N ALA A 613 -1.60 -27.17 -27.83
CA ALA A 613 -0.82 -27.11 -29.06
C ALA A 613 -1.45 -28.00 -30.15
N CYS A 614 -1.34 -27.57 -31.40
CA CYS A 614 -1.73 -28.39 -32.54
C CYS A 614 -0.53 -29.14 -33.10
N SER A 615 -0.59 -30.46 -32.98
CA SER A 615 0.44 -31.36 -33.52
C SER A 615 0.55 -31.23 -35.05
N GLY A 616 1.67 -31.70 -35.61
CA GLY A 616 1.89 -31.70 -37.07
C GLY A 616 0.85 -32.50 -37.86
N SER A 617 0.06 -33.36 -37.20
CA SER A 617 -1.05 -34.09 -37.82
C SER A 617 -2.39 -33.32 -37.80
N GLY A 618 -2.40 -32.08 -37.33
CA GLY A 618 -3.59 -31.24 -37.25
C GLY A 618 -4.57 -31.67 -36.16
N LYS A 619 -4.07 -32.33 -35.11
CA LYS A 619 -4.84 -32.77 -33.94
C LYS A 619 -4.39 -32.02 -32.67
N PRO A 620 -5.31 -31.68 -31.75
CA PRO A 620 -4.95 -31.15 -30.44
C PRO A 620 -4.03 -32.14 -29.69
N ASP A 621 -2.92 -31.63 -29.18
CA ASP A 621 -1.96 -32.41 -28.40
C ASP A 621 -2.23 -32.23 -26.91
N VAL A 622 -2.80 -33.26 -26.27
CA VAL A 622 -3.04 -33.24 -24.82
C VAL A 622 -1.75 -33.23 -24.00
N GLY A 623 -0.62 -33.67 -24.57
CA GLY A 623 0.70 -33.62 -23.93
C GLY A 623 1.30 -32.22 -23.87
N SER A 624 0.66 -31.24 -24.54
CA SER A 624 1.04 -29.84 -24.46
C SER A 624 0.65 -29.17 -23.13
N VAL A 625 -0.08 -29.86 -22.27
CA VAL A 625 -0.46 -29.41 -20.92
C VAL A 625 0.07 -30.42 -19.89
N SER A 626 0.67 -29.92 -18.81
CA SER A 626 1.02 -30.74 -17.64
C SER A 626 -0.07 -30.61 -16.59
N ILE A 627 -0.44 -31.71 -15.93
CA ILE A 627 -1.39 -31.72 -14.81
C ILE A 627 -0.75 -32.47 -13.65
N GLU A 628 -0.70 -31.85 -12.48
CA GLU A 628 -0.10 -32.42 -11.27
C GLU A 628 -1.01 -32.21 -10.07
N LEU A 629 -1.16 -33.23 -9.22
CA LEU A 629 -1.72 -33.07 -7.88
C LEU A 629 -0.57 -33.01 -6.89
N ILE A 630 -0.50 -31.96 -6.08
CA ILE A 630 0.59 -31.71 -5.13
C ILE A 630 0.01 -31.70 -3.72
N LYS A 631 0.56 -32.54 -2.84
CA LYS A 631 0.09 -32.65 -1.45
C LYS A 631 0.31 -31.34 -0.70
N VAL A 632 -0.70 -30.88 0.05
CA VAL A 632 -0.69 -29.61 0.77
C VAL A 632 -0.91 -29.80 2.28
N GLY A 633 -0.30 -28.92 3.07
CA GLY A 633 -0.29 -29.01 4.54
C GLY A 633 -1.10 -27.93 5.26
N ASP A 634 -1.54 -26.90 4.56
CA ASP A 634 -2.25 -25.75 5.11
C ASP A 634 -3.76 -25.79 4.85
N ALA A 635 -4.52 -25.03 5.65
CA ALA A 635 -5.97 -24.95 5.53
C ALA A 635 -6.42 -24.30 4.21
N ALA A 636 -5.65 -23.35 3.67
CA ALA A 636 -5.93 -22.74 2.37
C ALA A 636 -5.57 -23.66 1.19
N GLY A 637 -4.76 -24.69 1.40
CA GLY A 637 -4.34 -25.64 0.36
C GLY A 637 -3.38 -25.02 -0.66
N LEU A 638 -2.61 -24.01 -0.26
CA LEU A 638 -1.66 -23.30 -1.13
C LEU A 638 -0.21 -23.74 -0.87
N ALA A 639 0.10 -24.15 0.36
CA ALA A 639 1.44 -24.50 0.78
C ALA A 639 1.69 -26.01 0.58
N PRO A 640 2.65 -26.40 -0.29
CA PRO A 640 3.00 -27.80 -0.46
C PRO A 640 3.56 -28.38 0.83
N GLU A 641 3.19 -29.63 1.13
CA GLU A 641 3.79 -30.38 2.24
C GLU A 641 5.16 -30.90 1.80
N LEU A 642 6.22 -30.32 2.35
CA LEU A 642 7.60 -30.69 2.07
C LEU A 642 8.15 -31.66 3.12
N ASP A 643 8.93 -32.64 2.70
CA ASP A 643 9.70 -33.50 3.62
C ASP A 643 10.99 -32.83 4.10
N SER A 644 11.75 -33.53 4.95
CA SER A 644 13.02 -33.03 5.51
C SER A 644 14.10 -32.76 4.47
N SER A 645 13.92 -33.22 3.23
CA SER A 645 14.81 -32.94 2.09
C SER A 645 14.25 -31.86 1.16
N GLY A 646 13.15 -31.21 1.54
CA GLY A 646 12.49 -30.16 0.74
C GLY A 646 11.69 -30.69 -0.44
N LYS A 647 11.37 -32.00 -0.49
CA LYS A 647 10.60 -32.59 -1.60
C LYS A 647 9.12 -32.71 -1.28
N ALA A 648 8.29 -32.39 -2.27
CA ALA A 648 6.84 -32.55 -2.18
C ALA A 648 6.41 -33.94 -2.66
N THR A 649 5.25 -34.40 -2.20
CA THR A 649 4.58 -35.57 -2.78
C THR A 649 3.64 -35.11 -3.89
N ALA A 650 3.81 -35.64 -5.10
CA ALA A 650 2.98 -35.31 -6.25
C ALA A 650 2.44 -36.56 -6.98
N LEU A 651 1.35 -36.38 -7.73
CA LEU A 651 0.78 -37.34 -8.67
C LEU A 651 0.64 -36.67 -10.03
N SER A 652 0.98 -37.36 -11.11
CA SER A 652 0.81 -36.85 -12.46
C SER A 652 -0.56 -37.23 -13.04
N GLY A 653 -1.21 -36.25 -13.65
CA GLY A 653 -2.46 -36.38 -14.38
C GLY A 653 -2.27 -36.15 -15.89
N SER A 654 -3.27 -36.54 -16.66
CA SER A 654 -3.33 -36.25 -18.11
C SER A 654 -4.77 -36.03 -18.54
N LEU A 655 -4.98 -35.18 -19.55
CA LEU A 655 -6.29 -35.02 -20.18
C LEU A 655 -6.67 -36.29 -20.95
N ASP A 656 -7.95 -36.61 -20.95
CA ASP A 656 -8.48 -37.71 -21.76
C ASP A 656 -8.39 -37.39 -23.27
N SER A 657 -7.38 -37.95 -23.92
CA SER A 657 -7.18 -37.80 -25.37
C SER A 657 -8.39 -38.21 -26.22
N THR A 658 -9.27 -39.08 -25.72
CA THR A 658 -10.45 -39.53 -26.48
C THR A 658 -11.47 -38.40 -26.69
N GLN A 659 -11.49 -37.40 -25.79
CA GLN A 659 -12.34 -36.21 -25.90
C GLN A 659 -12.00 -35.34 -27.12
N PHE A 660 -10.79 -35.48 -27.68
CA PHE A 660 -10.31 -34.68 -28.81
C PHE A 660 -10.20 -35.46 -30.12
N SER A 661 -10.63 -36.73 -30.13
CA SER A 661 -10.45 -37.64 -31.27
C SER A 661 -11.12 -37.15 -32.57
N SER A 662 -12.28 -36.51 -32.47
CA SER A 662 -13.04 -35.94 -33.60
C SER A 662 -12.64 -34.51 -33.97
N THR A 663 -11.80 -33.86 -33.16
CA THR A 663 -11.41 -32.46 -33.32
C THR A 663 -10.28 -32.31 -34.34
N SER A 664 -10.21 -31.18 -35.05
CA SER A 664 -9.08 -30.82 -35.91
C SER A 664 -8.64 -29.38 -35.65
N CYS A 665 -7.37 -29.07 -35.85
CA CYS A 665 -6.83 -27.73 -35.68
C CYS A 665 -5.61 -27.48 -36.58
N THR A 666 -5.26 -26.21 -36.77
CA THR A 666 -4.18 -25.80 -37.69
C THR A 666 -2.81 -26.23 -37.15
N PRO A 667 -2.01 -27.02 -37.90
CA PRO A 667 -0.66 -27.38 -37.48
C PRO A 667 0.20 -26.15 -37.13
N GLY A 668 0.89 -26.22 -35.99
CA GLY A 668 1.68 -25.09 -35.47
C GLY A 668 0.87 -23.97 -34.83
N GLY A 669 -0.46 -24.08 -34.80
CA GLY A 669 -1.35 -23.19 -34.06
C GLY A 669 -1.77 -23.77 -32.70
N HIS A 670 -2.82 -23.18 -32.12
CA HIS A 670 -3.44 -23.61 -30.86
C HIS A 670 -4.90 -23.99 -31.05
N TYR A 671 -5.37 -24.96 -30.27
CA TYR A 671 -6.78 -25.31 -30.14
C TYR A 671 -7.31 -24.86 -28.77
N ALA A 672 -8.40 -24.10 -28.77
CA ALA A 672 -9.07 -23.65 -27.55
C ALA A 672 -10.03 -24.75 -27.06
N ALA A 673 -9.62 -25.54 -26.07
CA ALA A 673 -10.50 -26.50 -25.41
C ALA A 673 -11.45 -25.76 -24.45
N THR A 674 -12.75 -26.05 -24.51
CA THR A 674 -13.79 -25.39 -23.71
C THR A 674 -14.68 -26.44 -23.02
N GLY A 675 -15.33 -26.06 -21.90
CA GLY A 675 -16.26 -26.93 -21.18
C GLY A 675 -15.60 -27.84 -20.15
N SER A 676 -16.24 -28.96 -19.83
CA SER A 676 -15.75 -29.94 -18.86
C SER A 676 -14.73 -30.89 -19.50
N LEU A 677 -13.54 -30.99 -18.89
CA LEU A 677 -12.44 -31.83 -19.33
C LEU A 677 -12.19 -32.97 -18.33
N SER A 678 -12.03 -34.18 -18.86
CA SER A 678 -11.71 -35.36 -18.06
C SER A 678 -10.20 -35.43 -17.81
N VAL A 679 -9.82 -35.60 -16.54
CA VAL A 679 -8.44 -35.81 -16.11
C VAL A 679 -8.31 -37.22 -15.54
N PHE A 680 -7.32 -37.97 -16.05
CA PHE A 680 -6.93 -39.27 -15.48
C PHE A 680 -5.65 -39.13 -14.66
N VAL A 681 -5.68 -39.64 -13.44
CA VAL A 681 -4.55 -39.67 -12.51
C VAL A 681 -4.12 -41.12 -12.30
N GLN A 682 -2.83 -41.39 -12.50
CA GLN A 682 -2.28 -42.74 -12.37
C GLN A 682 -1.75 -42.98 -10.96
N LYS A 683 -2.15 -44.09 -10.33
CA LYS A 683 -1.65 -44.47 -8.99
C LYS A 683 -0.13 -44.62 -8.96
N ALA A 684 0.43 -45.17 -10.04
CA ALA A 684 1.86 -45.39 -10.20
C ALA A 684 2.68 -44.10 -10.41
N SER A 685 2.02 -42.96 -10.65
CA SER A 685 2.69 -41.66 -10.79
C SER A 685 3.06 -41.00 -9.46
N SER A 686 2.67 -41.61 -8.33
CA SER A 686 2.98 -41.04 -7.01
C SER A 686 4.49 -41.01 -6.79
N ALA A 687 5.03 -39.81 -6.61
CA ALA A 687 6.46 -39.60 -6.49
C ALA A 687 6.79 -38.44 -5.54
N LYS A 688 8.01 -38.49 -4.99
CA LYS A 688 8.68 -37.35 -4.37
C LYS A 688 9.37 -36.54 -5.46
N VAL A 689 8.98 -35.27 -5.58
CA VAL A 689 9.47 -34.33 -6.59
C VAL A 689 10.18 -33.16 -5.91
N ASN A 690 11.26 -32.68 -6.52
CA ASN A 690 11.78 -31.36 -6.20
C ASN A 690 10.98 -30.34 -7.02
N LEU A 691 10.16 -29.55 -6.33
CA LEU A 691 9.32 -28.56 -6.99
C LEU A 691 10.14 -27.41 -7.57
N LEU A 692 11.31 -27.10 -7.00
CA LEU A 692 12.15 -25.98 -7.42
C LEU A 692 13.07 -26.37 -8.59
N ASP A 693 13.69 -27.56 -8.52
CA ASP A 693 14.64 -28.04 -9.53
C ASP A 693 14.07 -29.22 -10.35
N PRO A 694 13.53 -28.96 -11.56
CA PRO A 694 12.97 -30.01 -12.41
C PRO A 694 14.02 -30.97 -12.98
N ARG A 695 15.32 -30.69 -12.85
CA ARG A 695 16.41 -31.59 -13.29
C ARG A 695 16.57 -32.77 -12.32
N VAL A 696 16.09 -32.65 -11.09
CA VAL A 696 16.13 -33.73 -10.11
C VAL A 696 15.04 -34.75 -10.44
N ALA A 697 15.45 -35.96 -10.82
CA ALA A 697 14.52 -37.02 -11.18
C ALA A 697 13.53 -37.34 -10.04
N PRO A 698 12.22 -37.47 -10.34
CA PRO A 698 11.22 -37.91 -9.37
C PRO A 698 11.56 -39.27 -8.76
N VAL A 699 11.31 -39.42 -7.46
CA VAL A 699 11.51 -40.69 -6.74
C VAL A 699 10.16 -41.34 -6.47
N PRO A 700 9.83 -42.50 -7.09
CA PRO A 700 8.54 -43.15 -6.88
C PRO A 700 8.27 -43.50 -5.42
N VAL A 701 7.04 -43.27 -4.96
CA VAL A 701 6.59 -43.63 -3.60
C VAL A 701 5.20 -44.29 -3.65
N PRO A 702 4.81 -45.05 -2.61
CA PRO A 702 3.42 -45.50 -2.50
C PRO A 702 2.46 -44.31 -2.44
N LEU A 703 1.24 -44.50 -2.96
CA LEU A 703 0.18 -43.50 -2.92
C LEU A 703 -0.05 -43.03 -1.47
N VAL A 704 0.12 -41.73 -1.24
CA VAL A 704 -0.04 -41.13 0.08
C VAL A 704 -1.43 -40.49 0.19
N PRO A 705 -2.28 -40.90 1.13
CA PRO A 705 -3.57 -40.24 1.34
C PRO A 705 -3.40 -38.80 1.84
N GLY A 706 -4.39 -37.96 1.56
CA GLY A 706 -4.46 -36.61 2.10
C GLY A 706 -5.05 -35.61 1.13
N ARG A 707 -4.86 -34.33 1.46
CA ARG A 707 -5.36 -33.19 0.70
C ARG A 707 -4.31 -32.75 -0.33
N TYR A 708 -4.72 -32.55 -1.56
CA TYR A 708 -3.86 -32.18 -2.70
C TYR A 708 -4.42 -30.94 -3.41
N SER A 709 -3.52 -30.03 -3.79
CA SER A 709 -3.81 -28.98 -4.78
C SER A 709 -3.65 -29.53 -6.19
N LEU A 710 -4.47 -29.08 -7.12
CA LEU A 710 -4.31 -29.34 -8.55
C LEU A 710 -3.50 -28.21 -9.17
N ALA A 711 -2.43 -28.54 -9.89
CA ALA A 711 -1.64 -27.62 -10.70
C ALA A 711 -1.77 -28.00 -12.18
N ILE A 712 -2.05 -27.02 -13.04
CA ILE A 712 -2.14 -27.19 -14.50
C ILE A 712 -1.14 -26.25 -15.14
N THR A 713 -0.28 -26.74 -16.04
CA THR A 713 0.70 -25.94 -16.79
C THR A 713 0.38 -25.98 -18.29
N SER A 714 0.15 -24.85 -18.94
CA SER A 714 -0.14 -24.82 -20.39
C SER A 714 1.09 -24.97 -21.28
N ALA A 715 0.82 -25.10 -22.58
CA ALA A 715 1.83 -25.03 -23.64
C ALA A 715 2.62 -23.70 -23.61
N ALA A 716 1.99 -22.62 -23.15
CA ALA A 716 2.60 -21.31 -22.96
C ALA A 716 3.31 -21.16 -21.60
N LYS A 717 3.47 -22.25 -20.84
CA LYS A 717 4.10 -22.29 -19.51
C LYS A 717 3.41 -21.42 -18.44
N GLN A 718 2.14 -21.07 -18.64
CA GLN A 718 1.29 -20.51 -17.59
C GLN A 718 0.92 -21.63 -16.62
N VAL A 719 0.91 -21.34 -15.32
CA VAL A 719 0.54 -22.31 -14.29
C VAL A 719 -0.67 -21.83 -13.51
N TRP A 720 -1.63 -22.72 -13.30
CA TRP A 720 -2.85 -22.48 -12.51
C TRP A 720 -2.94 -23.47 -11.37
N ARG A 721 -3.52 -23.04 -10.24
CA ARG A 721 -3.70 -23.89 -9.05
C ARG A 721 -5.14 -23.86 -8.55
N VAL A 722 -5.60 -24.99 -8.01
CA VAL A 722 -6.86 -25.17 -7.28
C VAL A 722 -6.57 -25.92 -5.97
N PRO A 723 -6.77 -25.34 -4.78
CA PRO A 723 -7.34 -24.02 -4.49
C PRO A 723 -6.57 -22.85 -5.13
N ASN A 724 -7.31 -21.83 -5.58
CA ASN A 724 -6.72 -20.67 -6.26
C ASN A 724 -6.12 -19.67 -5.26
N GLU A 725 -4.92 -19.16 -5.55
CA GLU A 725 -4.20 -18.15 -4.76
C GLU A 725 -4.93 -16.79 -4.71
N LEU A 726 -5.87 -16.55 -5.62
CA LEU A 726 -6.64 -15.29 -5.71
C LEU A 726 -7.69 -15.07 -4.62
N GLN A 727 -7.93 -15.98 -3.66
CA GLN A 727 -9.18 -15.90 -2.90
C GLN A 727 -9.08 -16.22 -1.41
N LEU A 728 -8.08 -15.70 -0.69
CA LEU A 728 -8.09 -15.76 0.79
C LEU A 728 -9.32 -15.05 1.41
N GLY A 729 -10.02 -14.19 0.66
CA GLY A 729 -11.15 -13.38 1.13
C GLY A 729 -12.34 -14.14 1.75
N LEU A 730 -12.63 -15.37 1.31
CA LEU A 730 -13.70 -16.17 1.94
C LEU A 730 -13.30 -16.71 3.33
N LEU A 731 -12.02 -16.60 3.70
CA LEU A 731 -11.50 -17.05 5.00
C LEU A 731 -11.59 -15.94 6.07
N ASP A 732 -11.84 -14.68 5.70
CA ASP A 732 -12.13 -13.60 6.65
C ASP A 732 -13.65 -13.55 6.95
N PRO A 733 -14.08 -13.85 8.20
CA PRO A 733 -15.48 -13.80 8.57
C PRO A 733 -16.14 -12.42 8.35
N ALA A 734 -15.39 -11.32 8.48
CA ALA A 734 -15.94 -9.97 8.32
C ALA A 734 -16.19 -9.63 6.84
N GLY A 735 -15.24 -9.93 5.95
CA GLY A 735 -15.40 -9.80 4.51
C GLY A 735 -16.50 -10.71 3.94
N LEU A 736 -16.60 -11.95 4.45
CA LEU A 736 -17.62 -12.91 4.03
C LEU A 736 -19.05 -12.44 4.34
N LEU A 737 -19.28 -11.83 5.51
CA LEU A 737 -20.60 -11.32 5.91
C LEU A 737 -21.09 -10.16 5.03
N ALA A 738 -20.16 -9.36 4.49
CA ALA A 738 -20.47 -8.25 3.59
C ALA A 738 -20.57 -8.67 2.11
N THR A 739 -20.17 -9.91 1.77
CA THR A 739 -20.14 -10.42 0.40
C THR A 739 -21.52 -10.88 -0.09
N PRO A 740 -22.03 -10.42 -1.25
CA PRO A 740 -23.28 -10.88 -1.84
C PRO A 740 -23.32 -12.40 -2.08
N ALA A 741 -24.50 -13.00 -1.90
CA ALA A 741 -24.68 -14.45 -2.04
C ALA A 741 -24.31 -14.98 -3.44
N ALA A 742 -24.51 -14.19 -4.50
CA ALA A 742 -24.13 -14.52 -5.87
C ALA A 742 -22.61 -14.68 -5.99
N THR A 743 -21.84 -13.71 -5.52
CA THR A 743 -20.37 -13.76 -5.52
C THR A 743 -19.84 -14.91 -4.65
N GLN A 744 -20.45 -15.19 -3.49
CA GLN A 744 -20.09 -16.37 -2.69
C GLN A 744 -20.30 -17.69 -3.46
N SER A 745 -21.35 -17.79 -4.28
CA SER A 745 -21.64 -19.00 -5.06
C SER A 745 -20.64 -19.24 -6.19
N LEU A 746 -20.01 -18.18 -6.70
CA LEU A 746 -18.98 -18.24 -7.74
C LEU A 746 -17.59 -18.62 -7.19
N LEU A 747 -17.23 -18.10 -6.01
CA LEU A 747 -15.88 -18.21 -5.45
C LEU A 747 -15.66 -19.50 -4.65
N ARG A 748 -16.67 -19.97 -3.89
CA ARG A 748 -16.56 -21.19 -3.05
C ARG A 748 -16.07 -22.45 -3.79
N PRO A 749 -16.53 -22.75 -5.02
CA PRO A 749 -16.10 -23.95 -5.74
C PRO A 749 -14.64 -23.91 -6.24
N GLN A 750 -13.96 -22.76 -6.13
CA GLN A 750 -12.56 -22.57 -6.55
C GLN A 750 -11.56 -22.70 -5.39
N GLN A 751 -12.06 -22.89 -4.15
CA GLN A 751 -11.25 -23.06 -2.92
C GLN A 751 -11.13 -24.50 -2.45
N VAL A 752 -11.63 -25.42 -3.25
CA VAL A 752 -11.68 -26.84 -2.92
C VAL A 752 -10.36 -27.51 -3.29
N ALA A 753 -9.94 -28.46 -2.49
CA ALA A 753 -8.81 -29.33 -2.79
C ALA A 753 -9.29 -30.72 -3.23
N VAL A 754 -8.34 -31.58 -3.59
CA VAL A 754 -8.58 -32.98 -3.92
C VAL A 754 -8.17 -33.86 -2.74
N ASN A 755 -9.11 -34.59 -2.16
CA ASN A 755 -8.89 -35.59 -1.13
C ASN A 755 -8.56 -36.94 -1.78
N VAL A 756 -7.28 -37.27 -1.82
CA VAL A 756 -6.80 -38.53 -2.39
C VAL A 756 -6.91 -39.64 -1.36
N SER A 757 -7.54 -40.76 -1.75
CA SER A 757 -7.63 -41.97 -0.93
C SER A 757 -7.28 -43.25 -1.72
N PRO A 758 -6.63 -44.25 -1.09
CA PRO A 758 -6.03 -45.41 -1.79
C PRO A 758 -6.91 -46.41 -2.54
#